data_AF-A0A9W4SMK6-F1
#
_entry.id   AF-A0A9W4SMK6-F1
#
_cell.length_a   1.000
_cell.length_b   1.000
_cell.length_c   1.000
_cell.angle_alpha   90.00
_cell.angle_beta   90.00
_cell.angle_gamma   90.00
#
_symmetry.space_group_name_H-M   'P 1'
#
loop_
_entity.id
_entity.type
_entity.pdbx_description
1 polymer ?
#
loop_
_entity_poly.entity_id
_entity_poly.type
_entity_poly.pdbx_seq_one_letter_code
_entity_poly.pdbx_strand_id
1 'polypeptide(L)'
;MQMALNCIFLGMTTLSSSFTVPVCDKNDINGNEVNFVDLKIAHLKYLICREKKIIIDDYNDLNLWKIARGVNLKDIITEEQIKNKGEELVPIDHFSKYFSNKDAVNESLIIVQVPATDYPNKRPRLNFNNIPLDLGRSPTPLLYTDGLSWDYQESPKLEEELREHVQNLYSVFKENKRDKSNTPIFFMVSGAGCGKSRNATEIPKILRRIFVNDFELRSRLEDALIFAITFENGTKINLSIETNANVAIAKRMLYQLQDQLLWSQIRDDPQTVSIPDILMRCTEQKNVALKELTVILTVDGLQTALINENDGTDKRSLFYSFLTEISLIATNNKHPFVIACCTATLARPFHQMVADSHQKRVFLPIRSLNPPQKKGKPIFKDTPLLNMLISDMGGNGRALEALQSALKGVDFENVGFVSIAEKVYHKLRDLYGEWISHTRYLTPVLRAIMTHTTLVISDPIPGTNILPEELSKLGLVKFEKQDELSDKGTLTCPYIWLWLMANTSDDRILLNWNFKYYSELQSNDGDPTIPPGCQFWQHFEHFIASFRVLKSNVFGIDEEIKLQDIHAGAKYNFGTSTIRNIPLSLAKATRQQSTKSSAYSANKTVTCKRGNDQININLEDASACIINGSSAPAGDSFCPIYFANSSQLHIESQQCKCLKSTMVNQAMFNEERKKACDNNDIFILYTCGRSNVESLSPLSAIVDRDCWKPYFGPFVGRAFLLVENDKFNANNCTITQLTSVFGIGIKRAKLLESMRPYDDLEDCFNKTGIFRKFLINFRFD
;
A
#
# COMPACT_ATOMS: atom_id res chain seq x y z
N MET A 1 30.34 21.24 32.33
CA MET A 1 30.50 22.07 31.12
C MET A 1 30.76 23.49 31.58
N GLN A 2 31.97 23.98 31.35
CA GLN A 2 32.38 25.35 31.67
C GLN A 2 31.81 26.33 30.64
N MET A 3 31.99 26.03 29.35
CA MET A 3 31.75 26.95 28.24
C MET A 3 31.28 26.22 26.97
N ALA A 4 30.74 26.96 26.01
CA ALA A 4 30.49 26.48 24.66
C ALA A 4 31.05 27.52 23.66
N LEU A 5 32.00 27.10 22.82
CA LEU A 5 32.72 27.97 21.90
C LEU A 5 31.96 28.11 20.58
N ASN A 6 31.80 29.34 20.09
CA ASN A 6 31.24 29.61 18.77
C ASN A 6 32.33 29.39 17.71
N CYS A 7 32.12 28.46 16.79
CA CYS A 7 33.06 28.07 15.73
C CYS A 7 32.40 28.11 14.35
N ILE A 8 33.16 28.38 13.29
CA ILE A 8 32.71 28.28 11.89
C ILE A 8 33.92 28.00 10.98
N PHE A 9 33.73 27.33 9.84
CA PHE A 9 34.84 27.06 8.91
C PHE A 9 35.20 28.30 8.06
N LEU A 10 36.49 28.47 7.75
CA LEU A 10 36.99 29.51 6.85
C LEU A 10 36.28 29.43 5.48
N GLY A 11 35.89 30.58 4.93
CA GLY A 11 35.12 30.67 3.67
C GLY A 11 33.59 30.59 3.82
N MET A 12 33.07 30.28 5.00
CA MET A 12 31.62 30.31 5.26
C MET A 12 31.15 31.72 5.61
N THR A 13 30.30 32.31 4.77
CA THR A 13 29.92 33.73 4.84
C THR A 13 28.66 34.03 5.66
N THR A 14 28.05 33.03 6.30
CA THR A 14 26.81 33.16 7.07
C THR A 14 26.89 32.51 8.45
N LEU A 15 26.41 33.20 9.49
CA LEU A 15 26.38 32.68 10.86
C LEU A 15 25.49 31.45 11.04
N SER A 16 24.55 31.19 10.12
CA SER A 16 23.76 29.94 10.05
C SER A 16 24.61 28.68 9.89
N SER A 17 25.84 28.83 9.38
CA SER A 17 26.79 27.73 9.16
C SER A 17 27.79 27.57 10.31
N SER A 18 27.63 28.34 11.40
CA SER A 18 28.40 28.18 12.63
C SER A 18 27.93 26.96 13.44
N PHE A 19 28.75 26.57 14.41
CA PHE A 19 28.51 25.46 15.32
C PHE A 19 29.13 25.74 16.69
N THR A 20 28.66 25.05 17.71
CA THR A 20 29.22 25.13 19.06
C THR A 20 30.13 23.94 19.37
N VAL A 21 31.22 24.18 20.11
CA VAL A 21 32.06 23.11 20.67
C VAL A 21 32.05 23.21 22.19
N PRO A 22 31.60 22.18 22.93
CA PRO A 22 31.52 22.22 24.38
C PRO A 22 32.92 22.06 25.01
N VAL A 23 33.19 22.88 26.03
CA VAL A 23 34.38 22.76 26.88
C VAL A 23 33.93 22.48 28.31
N CYS A 24 34.48 21.43 28.90
CA CYS A 24 34.12 20.93 30.21
C CYS A 24 35.22 21.17 31.25
N ASP A 25 34.84 20.94 32.51
CA ASP A 25 35.68 21.02 33.70
C ASP A 25 36.83 19.99 33.64
N LYS A 26 36.51 18.83 33.05
CA LYS A 26 37.40 17.75 32.62
C LYS A 26 37.05 17.41 31.16
N ASN A 27 38.05 17.20 30.32
CA ASN A 27 37.90 16.98 28.88
C ASN A 27 38.67 15.71 28.49
N ASP A 28 37.99 14.73 27.90
CA ASP A 28 38.65 13.61 27.24
C ASP A 28 39.35 14.11 25.97
N ILE A 29 40.68 13.95 25.94
CA ILE A 29 41.58 14.22 24.82
C ILE A 29 42.30 12.90 24.49
N ASN A 30 41.77 12.19 23.50
CA ASN A 30 42.31 10.92 23.00
C ASN A 30 42.52 9.86 24.11
N GLY A 31 41.54 9.69 25.00
CA GLY A 31 41.58 8.75 26.13
C GLY A 31 42.24 9.31 27.40
N ASN A 32 42.80 10.52 27.36
CA ASN A 32 43.41 11.17 28.53
C ASN A 32 42.51 12.30 29.04
N GLU A 33 42.27 12.35 30.35
CA GLU A 33 41.46 13.39 30.97
C GLU A 33 42.29 14.65 31.27
N VAL A 34 41.91 15.79 30.69
CA VAL A 34 42.57 17.09 30.90
C VAL A 34 41.62 18.08 31.57
N ASN A 35 42.04 18.65 32.71
CA ASN A 35 41.24 19.66 33.43
C ASN A 35 41.17 20.97 32.63
N PHE A 36 40.14 21.77 32.86
CA PHE A 36 39.92 23.06 32.22
C PHE A 36 41.12 24.04 32.34
N VAL A 37 41.79 24.07 33.49
CA VAL A 37 42.95 24.97 33.75
C VAL A 37 44.18 24.56 32.91
N ASP A 38 44.34 23.26 32.69
CA ASP A 38 45.45 22.64 31.95
C ASP A 38 45.17 22.53 30.44
N LEU A 39 43.99 22.96 29.99
CA LEU A 39 43.55 22.85 28.61
C LEU A 39 44.36 23.81 27.72
N LYS A 40 45.03 23.27 26.71
CA LYS A 40 45.79 24.04 25.70
C LYS A 40 45.03 24.14 24.39
N ILE A 41 45.43 25.08 23.53
CA ILE A 41 44.82 25.21 22.20
C ILE A 41 44.98 23.95 21.34
N ALA A 42 46.09 23.20 21.46
CA ALA A 42 46.24 21.88 20.83
C ALA A 42 45.11 20.90 21.24
N HIS A 43 44.69 20.93 22.51
CA HIS A 43 43.57 20.11 22.99
C HIS A 43 42.22 20.61 22.42
N LEU A 44 42.06 21.93 22.24
CA LEU A 44 40.89 22.49 21.56
C LEU A 44 40.80 22.07 20.08
N LYS A 45 41.93 22.00 19.35
CA LYS A 45 41.96 21.47 17.97
C LYS A 45 41.40 20.04 17.91
N TYR A 46 41.81 19.17 18.84
CA TYR A 46 41.24 17.82 18.99
C TYR A 46 39.72 17.82 19.27
N LEU A 47 39.24 18.67 20.19
CA LEU A 47 37.80 18.76 20.50
C LEU A 47 36.97 19.20 19.28
N ILE A 48 37.45 20.17 18.50
CA ILE A 48 36.82 20.61 17.24
C ILE A 48 36.78 19.45 16.22
N CYS A 49 37.89 18.72 16.08
CA CYS A 49 37.96 17.53 15.23
C CYS A 49 36.93 16.47 15.61
N ARG A 50 36.82 16.13 16.91
CA ARG A 50 35.86 15.13 17.40
C ARG A 50 34.41 15.56 17.17
N GLU A 51 34.08 16.81 17.47
CA GLU A 51 32.71 17.35 17.35
C GLU A 51 32.22 17.40 15.89
N LYS A 52 33.11 17.72 14.94
CA LYS A 52 32.78 17.76 13.50
C LYS A 52 33.23 16.56 12.67
N LYS A 53 33.81 15.54 13.31
CA LYS A 53 34.34 14.33 12.65
C LYS A 53 35.32 14.66 11.52
N ILE A 54 36.15 15.68 11.74
CA ILE A 54 37.21 16.07 10.81
C ILE A 54 38.33 15.04 10.92
N ILE A 55 38.73 14.47 9.78
CA ILE A 55 39.84 13.51 9.66
C ILE A 55 41.05 14.28 9.11
N ILE A 56 42.15 14.24 9.85
CA ILE A 56 43.48 14.80 9.54
C ILE A 56 44.51 13.97 10.33
N ASP A 57 45.76 13.91 9.84
CA ASP A 57 46.82 13.08 10.44
C ASP A 57 47.38 13.66 11.74
N ASP A 58 47.61 14.98 11.82
CA ASP A 58 47.87 15.69 13.09
C ASP A 58 46.81 16.78 13.33
N TYR A 59 46.22 16.76 14.52
CA TYR A 59 45.31 17.80 15.00
C TYR A 59 45.98 19.18 15.08
N ASN A 60 47.31 19.25 15.19
CA ASN A 60 48.04 20.51 15.21
C ASN A 60 47.96 21.30 13.89
N ASP A 61 47.66 20.65 12.76
CA ASP A 61 47.61 21.29 11.43
C ASP A 61 46.36 22.16 11.22
N LEU A 62 45.35 22.06 12.11
CA LEU A 62 44.19 22.95 12.14
C LEU A 62 44.58 24.37 12.58
N ASN A 63 44.63 25.34 11.67
CA ASN A 63 44.80 26.74 12.08
C ASN A 63 43.48 27.27 12.66
N LEU A 64 43.54 27.88 13.84
CA LEU A 64 42.39 28.42 14.55
C LEU A 64 42.59 29.92 14.77
N TRP A 65 41.60 30.72 14.38
CA TRP A 65 41.67 32.17 14.46
C TRP A 65 40.50 32.70 15.27
N LYS A 66 40.76 33.55 16.25
CA LYS A 66 39.75 34.24 17.06
C LYS A 66 39.46 35.61 16.44
N ILE A 67 38.20 35.85 16.07
CA ILE A 67 37.69 37.16 15.61
C ILE A 67 36.58 37.64 16.53
N ALA A 68 36.34 38.95 16.57
CA ALA A 68 35.17 39.51 17.23
C ALA A 68 33.89 39.15 16.43
N ARG A 69 32.83 38.76 17.14
CA ARG A 69 31.56 38.26 16.57
C ARG A 69 30.81 39.26 15.69
N GLY A 70 31.13 40.56 15.78
CA GLY A 70 30.58 41.62 14.93
C GLY A 70 31.25 41.79 13.56
N VAL A 71 32.31 41.04 13.23
CA VAL A 71 33.05 41.19 11.97
C VAL A 71 32.28 40.57 10.79
N ASN A 72 32.22 41.27 9.66
CA ASN A 72 31.55 40.80 8.44
C ASN A 72 32.26 39.60 7.81
N LEU A 73 31.65 38.42 7.92
CA LEU A 73 32.17 37.16 7.38
C LEU A 73 32.32 37.13 5.86
N LYS A 74 31.63 38.01 5.12
CA LYS A 74 31.82 38.12 3.65
C LYS A 74 33.22 38.61 3.26
N ASP A 75 33.94 39.22 4.20
CA ASP A 75 35.29 39.74 4.00
C ASP A 75 36.38 38.74 4.43
N ILE A 76 36.02 37.53 4.88
CA ILE A 76 36.94 36.55 5.47
C ILE A 76 36.79 35.21 4.75
N ILE A 77 37.34 35.18 3.54
CA ILE A 77 37.33 34.02 2.64
C ILE A 77 38.72 33.35 2.57
N THR A 78 39.81 34.11 2.79
CA THR A 78 41.20 33.62 2.73
C THR A 78 41.98 33.83 4.04
N GLU A 79 43.09 33.11 4.18
CA GLU A 79 44.02 33.23 5.32
C GLU A 79 44.64 34.64 5.42
N GLU A 80 44.95 35.28 4.29
CA GLU A 80 45.48 36.65 4.24
C GLU A 80 44.45 37.67 4.77
N GLN A 81 43.16 37.43 4.53
CA GLN A 81 42.09 38.28 5.01
C GLN A 81 41.88 38.17 6.53
N ILE A 82 42.03 36.97 7.11
CA ILE A 82 41.87 36.77 8.55
C ILE A 82 43.07 37.27 9.36
N LYS A 83 44.30 37.17 8.83
CA LYS A 83 45.52 37.73 9.45
C LYS A 83 45.42 39.24 9.74
N ASN A 84 44.57 39.96 9.01
CA ASN A 84 44.32 41.39 9.19
C ASN A 84 43.08 41.70 10.06
N LYS A 85 42.37 40.68 10.57
CA LYS A 85 41.08 40.81 11.29
C LYS A 85 40.94 39.91 12.53
N GLY A 86 41.92 39.07 12.85
CA GLY A 86 41.85 38.08 13.93
C GLY A 86 43.19 37.74 14.56
N GLU A 87 43.10 37.12 15.74
CA GLU A 87 44.22 36.62 16.54
C GLU A 87 44.41 35.12 16.29
N GLU A 88 45.62 34.67 15.92
CA GLU A 88 45.91 33.25 15.73
C GLU A 88 46.05 32.54 17.09
N LEU A 89 45.36 31.41 17.27
CA LEU A 89 45.40 30.64 18.51
C LEU A 89 46.58 29.66 18.48
N VAL A 90 47.68 30.03 19.14
CA VAL A 90 48.92 29.24 19.13
C VAL A 90 48.79 27.93 19.95
N PRO A 91 49.16 26.76 19.40
CA PRO A 91 48.86 25.44 20.01
C PRO A 91 49.32 25.23 21.46
N ILE A 92 50.47 25.79 21.83
CA ILE A 92 51.15 25.55 23.12
C ILE A 92 50.57 26.37 24.28
N ASP A 93 49.80 27.42 23.98
CA ASP A 93 49.18 28.29 24.97
C ASP A 93 48.01 27.61 25.69
N HIS A 94 47.76 28.04 26.93
CA HIS A 94 46.55 27.69 27.66
C HIS A 94 45.33 28.40 27.06
N PHE A 95 44.22 27.68 26.98
CA PHE A 95 42.92 28.15 26.49
C PHE A 95 42.47 29.45 27.18
N SER A 96 42.71 29.55 28.50
CA SER A 96 42.39 30.72 29.33
C SER A 96 43.12 32.02 28.93
N LYS A 97 44.24 31.95 28.20
CA LYS A 97 44.93 33.13 27.63
C LYS A 97 44.03 33.90 26.67
N TYR A 98 43.29 33.18 25.84
CA TYR A 98 42.44 33.75 24.79
C TYR A 98 40.97 33.91 25.24
N PHE A 99 40.54 33.08 26.20
CA PHE A 99 39.16 32.95 26.66
C PHE A 99 39.09 32.93 28.20
N SER A 100 39.28 34.10 28.81
CA SER A 100 39.38 34.27 30.27
C SER A 100 38.05 34.09 31.03
N ASN A 101 36.92 34.39 30.39
CA ASN A 101 35.58 34.23 30.96
C ASN A 101 34.52 33.93 29.88
N LYS A 102 33.26 33.69 30.30
CA LYS A 102 32.15 33.35 29.39
C LYS A 102 31.83 34.46 28.40
N ASP A 103 32.00 35.72 28.79
CA ASP A 103 31.67 36.87 27.95
C ASP A 103 32.67 37.01 26.80
N ALA A 104 33.97 36.83 27.07
CA ALA A 104 35.01 36.73 26.05
C ALA A 104 34.77 35.59 25.03
N VAL A 105 34.08 34.51 25.42
CA VAL A 105 33.62 33.44 24.50
C VAL A 105 32.36 33.84 23.72
N ASN A 106 31.41 34.52 24.35
CA ASN A 106 30.17 34.98 23.73
C ASN A 106 30.40 36.09 22.69
N GLU A 107 31.40 36.94 22.90
CA GLU A 107 31.82 38.03 22.00
C GLU A 107 32.80 37.55 20.90
N SER A 108 33.36 36.35 21.04
CA SER A 108 34.28 35.76 20.06
C SER A 108 33.59 34.79 19.09
N LEU A 109 34.20 34.64 17.92
CA LEU A 109 33.92 33.59 16.94
C LEU A 109 35.26 32.99 16.50
N ILE A 110 35.39 31.66 16.56
CA ILE A 110 36.58 30.94 16.10
C ILE A 110 36.37 30.55 14.65
N ILE A 111 37.23 31.05 13.77
CA ILE A 111 37.33 30.57 12.39
C ILE A 111 38.28 29.37 12.38
N VAL A 112 37.76 28.24 11.91
CA VAL A 112 38.44 26.96 11.80
C VAL A 112 38.97 26.80 10.36
N GLN A 113 40.28 26.81 10.22
CA GLN A 113 40.98 26.58 8.96
C GLN A 113 41.58 25.17 8.97
N VAL A 114 41.05 24.30 8.11
CA VAL A 114 41.55 22.94 7.87
C VAL A 114 42.71 23.02 6.85
N PRO A 115 43.74 22.15 6.94
CA PRO A 115 44.77 22.02 5.91
C PRO A 115 44.21 21.90 4.49
N ALA A 116 44.97 22.40 3.52
CA ALA A 116 44.59 22.37 2.11
C ALA A 116 44.56 20.96 1.49
N THR A 117 45.05 19.94 2.20
CA THR A 117 45.01 18.52 1.85
C THR A 117 43.64 17.88 2.12
N ASP A 118 42.99 18.22 3.24
CA ASP A 118 41.84 17.47 3.78
C ASP A 118 40.52 18.26 3.73
N TYR A 119 40.37 19.05 2.67
CA TYR A 119 39.07 19.54 2.23
C TYR A 119 38.43 18.48 1.30
N PRO A 120 37.29 17.84 1.68
CA PRO A 120 36.60 16.89 0.80
C PRO A 120 36.13 17.50 -0.54
N ASN A 121 36.10 18.83 -0.60
CA ASN A 121 35.63 19.63 -1.75
C ASN A 121 36.77 20.17 -2.65
N LYS A 122 37.94 19.51 -2.64
CA LYS A 122 38.79 19.43 -3.85
C LYS A 122 38.92 17.99 -4.36
N ARG A 123 37.79 17.28 -4.46
CA ARG A 123 37.58 16.40 -5.62
C ARG A 123 37.98 17.20 -6.87
N PRO A 124 38.82 16.67 -7.79
CA PRO A 124 38.98 17.29 -9.10
C PRO A 124 37.59 17.45 -9.70
N ARG A 125 37.23 18.65 -10.16
CA ARG A 125 35.95 18.86 -10.86
C ARG A 125 35.90 17.84 -11.99
N LEU A 126 34.87 17.00 -11.98
CA LEU A 126 34.65 16.08 -13.07
C LEU A 126 34.45 16.93 -14.32
N ASN A 127 35.12 16.56 -15.42
CA ASN A 127 34.74 17.06 -16.72
C ASN A 127 33.86 15.99 -17.36
N PHE A 128 32.55 16.14 -17.19
CA PHE A 128 31.54 15.22 -17.72
C PHE A 128 31.69 14.96 -19.22
N ASN A 129 32.24 15.93 -19.98
CA ASN A 129 32.50 15.76 -21.42
C ASN A 129 33.60 14.72 -21.70
N ASN A 130 34.54 14.53 -20.78
CA ASN A 130 35.67 13.61 -20.90
C ASN A 130 35.40 12.22 -20.28
N ILE A 131 34.27 12.01 -19.58
CA ILE A 131 33.91 10.69 -19.04
C ILE A 131 33.54 9.76 -20.21
N PRO A 132 34.23 8.63 -20.44
CA PRO A 132 33.86 7.69 -21.49
C PRO A 132 32.42 7.20 -21.34
N LEU A 133 31.69 7.10 -22.46
CA LEU A 133 30.33 6.57 -22.50
C LEU A 133 30.36 5.14 -23.08
N ASP A 134 29.71 4.21 -22.38
CA ASP A 134 29.40 2.87 -22.90
C ASP A 134 27.95 2.84 -23.38
N LEU A 135 27.77 2.99 -24.69
CA LEU A 135 26.46 2.90 -25.36
C LEU A 135 25.98 1.45 -25.56
N GLY A 136 26.86 0.45 -25.34
CA GLY A 136 26.52 -0.97 -25.33
C GLY A 136 25.98 -1.46 -23.98
N ARG A 137 26.15 -0.65 -22.92
CA ARG A 137 25.74 -0.99 -21.55
C ARG A 137 24.23 -1.24 -21.48
N SER A 138 23.85 -2.42 -21.01
CA SER A 138 22.44 -2.70 -20.72
C SER A 138 21.94 -1.79 -19.59
N PRO A 139 20.74 -1.17 -19.72
CA PRO A 139 20.17 -0.33 -18.69
C PRO A 139 19.92 -1.13 -17.41
N THR A 140 20.11 -0.51 -16.24
CA THR A 140 19.93 -1.19 -14.96
C THR A 140 18.44 -1.45 -14.71
N PRO A 141 18.03 -2.67 -14.27
CA PRO A 141 16.63 -2.95 -13.97
C PRO A 141 16.06 -2.05 -12.88
N LEU A 142 14.81 -1.59 -13.05
CA LEU A 142 14.14 -0.72 -12.08
C LEU A 142 13.57 -1.50 -10.87
N LEU A 143 13.67 -2.83 -10.88
CA LEU A 143 13.24 -3.72 -9.80
C LEU A 143 14.42 -4.57 -9.33
N TYR A 144 14.72 -4.56 -8.03
CA TYR A 144 15.89 -5.24 -7.42
C TYR A 144 15.52 -6.39 -6.47
N THR A 145 14.29 -6.91 -6.53
CA THR A 145 13.75 -7.89 -5.57
C THR A 145 13.44 -9.24 -6.23
N ASP A 146 12.98 -10.23 -5.44
CA ASP A 146 12.73 -11.61 -5.92
C ASP A 146 11.94 -11.68 -7.24
N GLY A 147 10.97 -10.78 -7.43
CA GLY A 147 10.13 -10.63 -8.63
C GLY A 147 10.83 -10.13 -9.90
N LEU A 148 12.09 -9.66 -9.82
CA LEU A 148 12.95 -9.52 -11.00
C LEU A 148 13.26 -10.89 -11.61
N SER A 149 13.39 -11.92 -10.77
CA SER A 149 13.78 -13.28 -11.17
C SER A 149 12.61 -14.18 -11.57
N TRP A 150 11.39 -13.63 -11.62
CA TRP A 150 10.19 -14.31 -12.11
C TRP A 150 10.05 -14.11 -13.62
N ASP A 151 9.41 -15.07 -14.28
CA ASP A 151 9.06 -15.01 -15.70
C ASP A 151 8.08 -13.85 -15.94
N TYR A 152 8.34 -13.05 -16.99
CA TYR A 152 7.53 -11.85 -17.25
C TYR A 152 6.15 -12.23 -17.78
N GLN A 153 5.11 -11.64 -17.20
CA GLN A 153 3.72 -11.84 -17.60
C GLN A 153 3.21 -10.57 -18.28
N GLU A 154 3.10 -10.60 -19.59
CA GLU A 154 2.67 -9.45 -20.37
C GLU A 154 1.14 -9.34 -20.45
N SER A 155 0.63 -8.13 -20.71
CA SER A 155 -0.79 -7.88 -20.96
C SER A 155 -1.02 -7.72 -22.47
N PRO A 156 -1.96 -8.43 -23.11
CA PRO A 156 -2.30 -8.20 -24.51
C PRO A 156 -2.70 -6.75 -24.79
N LYS A 157 -3.44 -6.12 -23.87
CA LYS A 157 -3.83 -4.70 -23.95
C LYS A 157 -2.62 -3.75 -23.78
N LEU A 158 -1.53 -4.17 -23.13
CA LEU A 158 -0.28 -3.37 -23.11
C LEU A 158 0.40 -3.40 -24.48
N GLU A 159 0.41 -4.54 -25.17
CA GLU A 159 0.89 -4.63 -26.55
C GLU A 159 0.04 -3.77 -27.49
N GLU A 160 -1.29 -3.85 -27.39
CA GLU A 160 -2.23 -3.07 -28.21
C GLU A 160 -2.01 -1.55 -28.10
N GLU A 161 -1.99 -1.02 -26.87
CA GLU A 161 -1.80 0.42 -26.59
C GLU A 161 -0.40 0.91 -27.03
N LEU A 162 0.65 0.08 -26.83
CA LEU A 162 1.99 0.40 -27.32
C LEU A 162 2.06 0.37 -28.84
N ARG A 163 1.41 -0.60 -29.49
CA ARG A 163 1.39 -0.75 -30.95
C ARG A 163 0.77 0.48 -31.62
N GLU A 164 -0.46 0.81 -31.25
CA GLU A 164 -1.21 1.92 -31.87
C GLU A 164 -0.54 3.27 -31.64
N HIS A 165 -0.19 3.59 -30.39
CA HIS A 165 0.32 4.91 -30.05
C HIS A 165 1.79 5.13 -30.46
N VAL A 166 2.63 4.09 -30.55
CA VAL A 166 4.00 4.23 -31.09
C VAL A 166 4.00 4.32 -32.62
N GLN A 167 3.09 3.65 -33.32
CA GLN A 167 2.91 3.85 -34.77
C GLN A 167 2.47 5.29 -35.08
N ASN A 168 1.48 5.79 -34.36
CA ASN A 168 0.99 7.16 -34.52
C ASN A 168 2.08 8.20 -34.20
N LEU A 169 2.87 7.99 -33.13
CA LEU A 169 4.04 8.81 -32.81
C LEU A 169 5.13 8.74 -33.91
N TYR A 170 5.35 7.59 -34.54
CA TYR A 170 6.35 7.46 -35.61
C TYR A 170 5.94 8.18 -36.91
N SER A 171 4.67 8.10 -37.31
CA SER A 171 4.15 8.85 -38.47
C SER A 171 4.34 10.37 -38.28
N VAL A 172 3.98 10.90 -37.12
CA VAL A 172 4.15 12.33 -36.79
C VAL A 172 5.64 12.73 -36.72
N PHE A 173 6.52 11.85 -36.25
CA PHE A 173 7.98 12.05 -36.29
C PHE A 173 8.50 12.17 -37.73
N LYS A 174 8.08 11.26 -38.63
CA LYS A 174 8.47 11.28 -40.05
C LYS A 174 7.98 12.55 -40.76
N GLU A 175 6.74 12.95 -40.51
CA GLU A 175 6.16 14.20 -41.03
C GLU A 175 6.76 15.47 -40.42
N ASN A 176 7.58 15.37 -39.37
CA ASN A 176 8.19 16.51 -38.67
C ASN A 176 7.14 17.47 -38.06
N LYS A 177 6.00 16.92 -37.61
CA LYS A 177 4.83 17.65 -37.08
C LYS A 177 4.65 17.45 -35.57
N ARG A 178 5.67 17.03 -34.82
CA ARG A 178 5.53 16.75 -33.38
C ARG A 178 5.14 18.00 -32.60
N ASP A 179 4.09 17.88 -31.80
CA ASP A 179 3.61 18.87 -30.84
C ASP A 179 3.01 18.16 -29.60
N LYS A 180 2.64 18.94 -28.58
CA LYS A 180 2.14 18.40 -27.30
C LYS A 180 0.86 17.57 -27.44
N SER A 181 -0.02 17.89 -28.37
CA SER A 181 -1.32 17.23 -28.56
C SER A 181 -1.22 15.88 -29.29
N ASN A 182 -0.20 15.71 -30.14
CA ASN A 182 -0.03 14.50 -30.95
C ASN A 182 1.06 13.55 -30.44
N THR A 183 2.08 14.06 -29.73
CA THR A 183 3.22 13.29 -29.22
C THR A 183 2.94 12.83 -27.79
N PRO A 184 2.67 11.54 -27.52
CA PRO A 184 2.33 11.06 -26.19
C PRO A 184 3.55 11.01 -25.24
N ILE A 185 3.30 11.34 -23.97
CA ILE A 185 4.08 10.78 -22.86
C ILE A 185 3.29 9.57 -22.34
N PHE A 186 3.96 8.43 -22.22
CA PHE A 186 3.40 7.20 -21.68
C PHE A 186 3.49 7.19 -20.14
N PHE A 187 2.50 6.61 -19.47
CA PHE A 187 2.36 6.61 -18.02
C PHE A 187 2.01 5.23 -17.49
N MET A 188 2.90 4.64 -16.69
CA MET A 188 2.63 3.45 -15.87
C MET A 188 2.35 3.87 -14.44
N VAL A 189 1.12 4.35 -14.20
CA VAL A 189 0.66 4.81 -12.88
C VAL A 189 -0.23 3.76 -12.23
N SER A 190 -0.04 3.55 -10.92
CA SER A 190 -0.80 2.57 -10.12
C SER A 190 -0.43 2.70 -8.63
N GLY A 191 -1.25 2.13 -7.75
CA GLY A 191 -1.00 2.03 -6.30
C GLY A 191 0.23 1.19 -5.91
N ALA A 192 0.31 0.89 -4.61
CA ALA A 192 1.45 0.20 -4.03
C ALA A 192 1.65 -1.22 -4.58
N GLY A 193 2.87 -1.52 -5.01
CA GLY A 193 3.32 -2.87 -5.31
C GLY A 193 2.78 -3.56 -6.58
N CYS A 194 1.98 -2.89 -7.40
CA CYS A 194 1.36 -3.46 -8.61
C CYS A 194 2.33 -3.77 -9.77
N GLY A 195 3.65 -3.57 -9.63
CA GLY A 195 4.64 -3.99 -10.62
C GLY A 195 4.99 -2.99 -11.73
N LYS A 196 4.65 -1.70 -11.57
CA LYS A 196 4.98 -0.58 -12.50
C LYS A 196 6.39 -0.67 -13.09
N SER A 197 7.41 -0.62 -12.22
CA SER A 197 8.82 -0.57 -12.58
C SER A 197 9.30 -1.84 -13.32
N ARG A 198 8.68 -3.01 -13.08
CA ARG A 198 8.96 -4.23 -13.87
C ARG A 198 8.42 -4.09 -15.28
N ASN A 199 7.16 -3.70 -15.46
CA ASN A 199 6.57 -3.48 -16.79
C ASN A 199 7.40 -2.44 -17.57
N ALA A 200 7.78 -1.35 -16.91
CA ALA A 200 8.58 -0.26 -17.50
C ALA A 200 10.01 -0.69 -17.90
N THR A 201 10.58 -1.68 -17.21
CA THR A 201 11.89 -2.30 -17.56
C THR A 201 11.80 -3.15 -18.83
N GLU A 202 10.64 -3.73 -19.15
CA GLU A 202 10.46 -4.66 -20.27
C GLU A 202 10.03 -3.96 -21.58
N ILE A 203 9.56 -2.71 -21.53
CA ILE A 203 9.12 -1.90 -22.70
C ILE A 203 10.05 -2.03 -23.93
N PRO A 204 11.40 -1.92 -23.82
CA PRO A 204 12.27 -2.01 -25.00
C PRO A 204 12.21 -3.38 -25.71
N LYS A 205 12.03 -4.47 -24.96
CA LYS A 205 11.89 -5.83 -25.51
C LYS A 205 10.52 -6.03 -26.14
N ILE A 206 9.48 -5.50 -25.48
CA ILE A 206 8.09 -5.52 -25.95
C ILE A 206 8.00 -4.82 -27.31
N LEU A 207 8.50 -3.58 -27.41
CA LEU A 207 8.51 -2.81 -28.67
C LEU A 207 9.26 -3.54 -29.80
N ARG A 208 10.44 -4.11 -29.53
CA ARG A 208 11.20 -4.91 -30.51
C ARG A 208 10.43 -6.13 -31.02
N ARG A 209 9.62 -6.79 -30.17
CA ARG A 209 8.73 -7.90 -30.60
C ARG A 209 7.54 -7.38 -31.41
N ILE A 210 6.84 -6.36 -30.90
CA ILE A 210 5.65 -5.75 -31.51
C ILE A 210 5.92 -5.32 -32.95
N PHE A 211 7.08 -4.71 -33.19
CA PHE A 211 7.48 -4.14 -34.47
C PHE A 211 8.40 -5.03 -35.32
N VAL A 212 8.53 -6.33 -35.01
CA VAL A 212 9.43 -7.26 -35.74
C VAL A 212 9.21 -7.33 -37.27
N ASN A 213 7.99 -7.00 -37.72
CA ASN A 213 7.57 -6.96 -39.13
C ASN A 213 7.58 -5.55 -39.77
N ASP A 214 7.80 -4.50 -38.99
CA ASP A 214 7.94 -3.12 -39.47
C ASP A 214 9.43 -2.81 -39.60
N PHE A 215 10.00 -3.00 -40.80
CA PHE A 215 11.45 -2.88 -41.01
C PHE A 215 12.03 -1.52 -40.58
N GLU A 216 11.24 -0.45 -40.68
CA GLU A 216 11.70 0.92 -40.40
C GLU A 216 11.73 1.20 -38.89
N LEU A 217 10.63 0.89 -38.19
CA LEU A 217 10.58 0.98 -36.73
C LEU A 217 11.50 -0.05 -36.06
N ARG A 218 11.58 -1.26 -36.60
CA ARG A 218 12.45 -2.32 -36.09
C ARG A 218 13.91 -1.89 -36.03
N SER A 219 14.46 -1.41 -37.15
CA SER A 219 15.86 -0.95 -37.21
C SER A 219 16.13 0.14 -36.17
N ARG A 220 15.22 1.11 -36.06
CA ARG A 220 15.27 2.17 -35.04
C ARG A 220 15.19 1.66 -33.60
N LEU A 221 14.39 0.63 -33.33
CA LEU A 221 14.20 0.05 -32.00
C LEU A 221 15.33 -0.91 -31.61
N GLU A 222 15.94 -1.62 -32.58
CA GLU A 222 17.13 -2.45 -32.38
C GLU A 222 18.35 -1.57 -32.00
N ASP A 223 18.55 -0.43 -32.66
CA ASP A 223 19.64 0.53 -32.36
C ASP A 223 19.37 1.50 -31.19
N ALA A 224 18.13 1.56 -30.68
CA ALA A 224 17.68 2.55 -29.71
C ALA A 224 18.55 2.66 -28.44
N LEU A 225 18.91 3.89 -28.06
CA LEU A 225 19.49 4.22 -26.76
C LEU A 225 18.42 4.08 -25.67
N ILE A 226 18.62 3.17 -24.72
CA ILE A 226 17.66 2.91 -23.64
C ILE A 226 18.17 3.55 -22.34
N PHE A 227 17.39 4.46 -21.78
CA PHE A 227 17.63 5.06 -20.47
C PHE A 227 16.51 4.65 -19.51
N ALA A 228 16.83 3.86 -18.49
CA ALA A 228 15.92 3.49 -17.40
C ALA A 228 16.40 4.19 -16.12
N ILE A 229 16.07 5.47 -15.97
CA ILE A 229 16.46 6.26 -14.80
C ILE A 229 15.39 6.16 -13.70
N THR A 230 15.80 6.19 -12.44
CA THR A 230 14.87 6.18 -11.29
C THR A 230 15.13 7.36 -10.35
N PHE A 231 14.04 7.85 -9.76
CA PHE A 231 14.01 8.82 -8.68
C PHE A 231 13.74 8.17 -7.31
N GLU A 232 13.74 6.82 -7.25
CA GLU A 232 13.64 6.04 -6.01
C GLU A 232 14.97 5.36 -5.65
N ASN A 233 15.20 4.14 -6.15
CA ASN A 233 16.20 3.23 -5.57
C ASN A 233 17.60 3.52 -6.10
N GLY A 234 18.58 3.73 -5.21
CA GLY A 234 19.97 4.07 -5.56
C GLY A 234 20.18 5.52 -6.01
N THR A 235 19.27 6.09 -6.79
CA THR A 235 19.38 7.46 -7.35
C THR A 235 18.24 8.40 -6.94
N LYS A 236 17.74 8.30 -5.70
CA LYS A 236 16.69 9.18 -5.14
C LYS A 236 17.01 10.66 -5.36
N ILE A 237 15.98 11.45 -5.71
CA ILE A 237 16.10 12.92 -5.79
C ILE A 237 16.54 13.50 -4.45
N ASN A 238 17.62 14.26 -4.43
CA ASN A 238 17.97 15.12 -3.30
C ASN A 238 17.43 16.55 -3.53
N LEU A 239 16.27 16.85 -2.94
CA LEU A 239 15.57 18.14 -3.08
C LEU A 239 16.40 19.38 -2.67
N SER A 240 17.45 19.20 -1.87
CA SER A 240 18.36 20.30 -1.46
C SER A 240 19.44 20.64 -2.49
N ILE A 241 19.61 19.82 -3.54
CA ILE A 241 20.65 19.97 -4.58
C ILE A 241 20.02 19.94 -5.99
N GLU A 242 19.06 19.06 -6.22
CA GLU A 242 18.51 18.73 -7.53
C GLU A 242 17.27 19.59 -7.88
N THR A 243 17.45 20.91 -7.94
CA THR A 243 16.38 21.88 -8.21
C THR A 243 16.06 22.08 -9.70
N ASN A 244 16.89 21.55 -10.60
CA ASN A 244 16.71 21.64 -12.05
C ASN A 244 16.46 20.24 -12.66
N ALA A 245 15.27 20.04 -13.23
CA ALA A 245 14.85 18.75 -13.78
C ALA A 245 15.70 18.27 -14.97
N ASN A 246 16.14 19.18 -15.85
CA ASN A 246 16.94 18.84 -17.02
C ASN A 246 18.29 18.28 -16.59
N VAL A 247 18.96 18.96 -15.65
CA VAL A 247 20.24 18.51 -15.07
C VAL A 247 20.07 17.21 -14.27
N ALA A 248 18.97 17.05 -13.51
CA ALA A 248 18.69 15.83 -12.75
C ALA A 248 18.44 14.60 -13.64
N ILE A 249 17.76 14.76 -14.79
CA ILE A 249 17.63 13.71 -15.80
C ILE A 249 19.00 13.44 -16.45
N ALA A 250 19.70 14.47 -16.92
CA ALA A 250 20.97 14.36 -17.63
C ALA A 250 22.06 13.68 -16.80
N LYS A 251 22.20 14.02 -15.51
CA LYS A 251 23.14 13.37 -14.59
C LYS A 251 22.83 11.87 -14.41
N ARG A 252 21.55 11.45 -14.42
CA ARG A 252 21.16 10.03 -14.34
C ARG A 252 21.39 9.29 -15.67
N MET A 253 21.15 9.94 -16.80
CA MET A 253 21.51 9.41 -18.12
C MET A 253 23.03 9.19 -18.24
N LEU A 254 23.83 10.18 -17.82
CA LEU A 254 25.29 10.06 -17.73
C LEU A 254 25.70 8.90 -16.82
N TYR A 255 25.16 8.83 -15.59
CA TYR A 255 25.46 7.77 -14.63
C TYR A 255 25.17 6.36 -15.18
N GLN A 256 24.09 6.19 -15.97
CA GLN A 256 23.79 4.90 -16.60
C GLN A 256 24.79 4.53 -17.70
N LEU A 257 25.32 5.49 -18.45
CA LEU A 257 26.28 5.27 -19.55
C LEU A 257 27.74 5.11 -19.09
N GLN A 258 28.02 5.07 -17.79
CA GLN A 258 29.39 4.96 -17.26
C GLN A 258 29.46 4.05 -16.03
N ASP A 259 30.62 3.45 -15.78
CA ASP A 259 30.89 2.53 -14.67
C ASP A 259 31.98 3.04 -13.70
N GLN A 260 32.71 4.10 -14.07
CA GLN A 260 33.89 4.58 -13.35
C GLN A 260 33.59 5.35 -12.06
N LEU A 261 32.40 5.95 -11.95
CA LEU A 261 32.01 6.86 -10.88
C LEU A 261 30.74 6.40 -10.16
N LEU A 262 30.72 6.60 -8.85
CA LEU A 262 29.55 6.43 -7.99
C LEU A 262 28.53 7.55 -8.23
N TRP A 263 27.24 7.26 -8.00
CA TRP A 263 26.17 8.25 -8.15
C TRP A 263 26.43 9.53 -7.34
N SER A 264 26.98 9.42 -6.13
CA SER A 264 27.33 10.58 -5.29
C SER A 264 28.45 11.45 -5.86
N GLN A 265 29.33 10.91 -6.71
CA GLN A 265 30.34 11.73 -7.39
C GLN A 265 29.68 12.59 -8.49
N ILE A 266 28.80 11.99 -9.31
CA ILE A 266 28.11 12.72 -10.38
C ILE A 266 27.04 13.69 -9.82
N ARG A 267 26.26 13.27 -8.82
CA ARG A 267 25.22 14.08 -8.19
C ARG A 267 25.79 15.36 -7.56
N ASP A 268 26.85 15.20 -6.74
CA ASP A 268 27.38 16.28 -5.90
C ASP A 268 28.38 17.21 -6.62
N ASP A 269 28.84 16.85 -7.84
CA ASP A 269 29.71 17.75 -8.62
C ASP A 269 28.95 18.99 -9.11
N PRO A 270 29.51 20.22 -8.97
CA PRO A 270 28.86 21.45 -9.39
C PRO A 270 28.75 21.65 -10.91
N GLN A 271 29.35 20.80 -11.76
CA GLN A 271 29.17 20.90 -13.20
C GLN A 271 27.70 20.64 -13.58
N THR A 272 27.13 21.57 -14.34
CA THR A 272 25.86 21.38 -15.03
C THR A 272 26.07 20.65 -16.35
N VAL A 273 25.24 19.66 -16.63
CA VAL A 273 25.10 19.01 -17.94
C VAL A 273 23.62 18.91 -18.26
N SER A 274 23.26 19.14 -19.52
CA SER A 274 21.88 19.10 -19.99
C SER A 274 21.58 17.80 -20.76
N ILE A 275 20.29 17.48 -20.93
CA ILE A 275 19.88 16.30 -21.70
C ILE A 275 20.38 16.38 -23.16
N PRO A 276 20.31 17.54 -23.86
CA PRO A 276 20.97 17.73 -25.15
C PRO A 276 22.46 17.37 -25.15
N ASP A 277 23.23 17.76 -24.14
CA ASP A 277 24.68 17.50 -24.10
C ASP A 277 25.00 16.00 -24.07
N ILE A 278 24.24 15.22 -23.28
CA ILE A 278 24.40 13.75 -23.23
C ILE A 278 24.07 13.14 -24.60
N LEU A 279 23.02 13.61 -25.27
CA LEU A 279 22.63 13.10 -26.59
C LEU A 279 23.62 13.50 -27.70
N MET A 280 24.19 14.71 -27.64
CA MET A 280 25.23 15.14 -28.58
C MET A 280 26.48 14.25 -28.47
N ARG A 281 26.89 13.90 -27.24
CA ARG A 281 28.01 12.98 -27.02
C ARG A 281 27.70 11.55 -27.49
N CYS A 282 26.43 11.12 -27.40
CA CYS A 282 25.98 9.88 -28.03
C CYS A 282 26.01 9.95 -29.58
N THR A 283 25.69 11.11 -30.19
CA THR A 283 25.81 11.28 -31.66
C THR A 283 27.25 11.26 -32.14
N GLU A 284 28.17 11.88 -31.41
CA GLU A 284 29.61 11.89 -31.71
C GLU A 284 30.17 10.46 -31.73
N GLN A 285 29.85 9.66 -30.71
CA GLN A 285 30.32 8.28 -30.59
C GLN A 285 29.66 7.31 -31.57
N LYS A 286 28.39 7.52 -31.96
CA LYS A 286 27.74 6.75 -33.03
C LYS A 286 28.06 7.24 -34.44
N ASN A 287 28.63 8.43 -34.60
CA ASN A 287 28.84 9.11 -35.88
C ASN A 287 27.54 9.24 -36.73
N VAL A 288 26.47 9.74 -36.09
CA VAL A 288 25.13 9.95 -36.70
C VAL A 288 24.56 11.32 -36.32
N ALA A 289 23.55 11.82 -37.04
CA ALA A 289 22.88 13.07 -36.69
C ALA A 289 21.92 12.91 -35.49
N LEU A 290 21.65 14.01 -34.75
CA LEU A 290 20.76 14.00 -33.58
C LEU A 290 19.33 13.54 -33.89
N LYS A 291 18.83 13.77 -35.11
CA LYS A 291 17.51 13.29 -35.56
C LYS A 291 17.52 11.82 -36.00
N GLU A 292 18.69 11.23 -36.25
CA GLU A 292 18.80 9.82 -36.65
C GLU A 292 18.69 8.90 -35.44
N LEU A 293 19.20 9.31 -34.27
CA LEU A 293 19.03 8.60 -33.01
C LEU A 293 17.57 8.22 -32.70
N THR A 294 17.42 7.09 -32.01
CA THR A 294 16.19 6.67 -31.33
C THR A 294 16.49 6.53 -29.84
N VAL A 295 15.58 7.02 -28.99
CA VAL A 295 15.72 7.05 -27.53
C VAL A 295 14.48 6.47 -26.87
N ILE A 296 14.66 5.51 -25.98
CA ILE A 296 13.60 5.04 -25.07
C ILE A 296 13.97 5.55 -23.67
N LEU A 297 13.21 6.52 -23.17
CA LEU A 297 13.45 7.17 -21.87
C LEU A 297 12.36 6.76 -20.87
N THR A 298 12.70 5.85 -19.97
CA THR A 298 11.88 5.49 -18.81
C THR A 298 12.34 6.28 -17.59
N VAL A 299 11.40 6.98 -16.95
CA VAL A 299 11.60 7.79 -15.73
C VAL A 299 10.74 7.21 -14.62
N ASP A 300 11.37 6.51 -13.69
CA ASP A 300 10.71 5.72 -12.65
C ASP A 300 10.62 6.48 -11.31
N GLY A 301 9.47 6.36 -10.62
CA GLY A 301 9.27 6.94 -9.29
C GLY A 301 8.97 8.44 -9.29
N LEU A 302 8.30 8.96 -10.32
CA LEU A 302 8.08 10.40 -10.53
C LEU A 302 7.31 11.09 -9.37
N GLN A 303 6.53 10.35 -8.58
CA GLN A 303 5.84 10.90 -7.40
C GLN A 303 6.81 11.44 -6.34
N THR A 304 8.09 11.06 -6.35
CA THR A 304 9.11 11.58 -5.42
C THR A 304 9.46 13.06 -5.66
N ALA A 305 9.00 13.66 -6.76
CA ALA A 305 9.09 15.09 -7.03
C ALA A 305 7.86 15.90 -6.54
N LEU A 306 6.86 15.23 -5.92
CA LEU A 306 5.76 15.87 -5.21
C LEU A 306 6.19 16.08 -3.76
N ILE A 307 6.56 17.32 -3.42
CA ILE A 307 7.07 17.72 -2.10
C ILE A 307 5.91 18.17 -1.20
N ASN A 308 5.01 18.99 -1.75
CA ASN A 308 3.80 19.49 -1.10
C ASN A 308 2.54 18.85 -1.72
N GLU A 309 1.44 18.81 -0.97
CA GLU A 309 0.15 18.25 -1.44
C GLU A 309 -0.32 18.84 -2.78
N ASN A 310 -0.03 20.12 -3.02
CA ASN A 310 -0.45 20.87 -4.21
C ASN A 310 0.53 20.80 -5.38
N ASP A 311 1.74 20.23 -5.24
CA ASP A 311 2.79 20.28 -6.28
C ASP A 311 2.38 19.64 -7.60
N GLY A 312 1.50 18.65 -7.55
CA GLY A 312 0.92 18.02 -8.74
C GLY A 312 -0.09 18.91 -9.48
N THR A 313 -0.52 20.02 -8.87
CA THR A 313 -1.37 21.04 -9.51
C THR A 313 -0.63 22.34 -9.81
N ASP A 314 0.39 22.72 -9.00
CA ASP A 314 1.23 23.88 -9.28
C ASP A 314 2.20 23.60 -10.44
N LYS A 315 1.94 24.25 -11.57
CA LYS A 315 2.76 24.18 -12.80
C LYS A 315 4.18 24.76 -12.64
N ARG A 316 4.54 25.31 -11.47
CA ARG A 316 5.90 25.74 -11.09
C ARG A 316 6.68 24.69 -10.27
N SER A 317 6.05 23.58 -9.88
CA SER A 317 6.68 22.55 -9.05
C SER A 317 7.81 21.80 -9.77
N LEU A 318 8.69 21.16 -8.99
CA LEU A 318 9.75 20.30 -9.53
C LEU A 318 9.17 19.12 -10.33
N PHE A 319 8.04 18.56 -9.90
CA PHE A 319 7.27 17.55 -10.64
C PHE A 319 6.87 18.03 -12.05
N TYR A 320 6.34 19.26 -12.17
CA TYR A 320 6.02 19.83 -13.48
C TYR A 320 7.25 20.22 -14.31
N SER A 321 8.36 20.59 -13.67
CA SER A 321 9.64 20.77 -14.35
C SER A 321 10.07 19.46 -15.05
N PHE A 322 10.04 18.31 -14.35
CA PHE A 322 10.32 17.00 -14.96
C PHE A 322 9.38 16.68 -16.12
N LEU A 323 8.06 16.82 -15.95
CA LEU A 323 7.10 16.60 -17.05
C LEU A 323 7.31 17.54 -18.24
N THR A 324 7.80 18.77 -18.01
CA THR A 324 8.07 19.75 -19.06
C THR A 324 9.32 19.37 -19.85
N GLU A 325 10.41 18.97 -19.20
CA GLU A 325 11.63 18.54 -19.89
C GLU A 325 11.40 17.26 -20.71
N ILE A 326 10.63 16.31 -20.19
CA ILE A 326 10.23 15.08 -20.89
C ILE A 326 9.30 15.39 -22.08
N SER A 327 8.43 16.40 -21.97
CA SER A 327 7.62 16.92 -23.10
C SER A 327 8.50 17.59 -24.16
N LEU A 328 9.45 18.44 -23.77
CA LEU A 328 10.32 19.20 -24.68
C LEU A 328 11.21 18.28 -25.52
N ILE A 329 11.86 17.29 -24.91
CA ILE A 329 12.73 16.35 -25.65
C ILE A 329 11.94 15.51 -26.65
N ALA A 330 10.72 15.08 -26.33
CA ALA A 330 9.90 14.28 -27.21
C ALA A 330 9.30 15.09 -28.37
N THR A 331 8.81 16.31 -28.09
CA THR A 331 8.10 17.16 -29.06
C THR A 331 9.01 17.95 -30.00
N ASN A 332 10.27 18.20 -29.64
CA ASN A 332 11.16 19.02 -30.46
C ASN A 332 11.53 18.31 -31.78
N ASN A 333 11.08 18.88 -32.90
CA ASN A 333 11.28 18.29 -34.23
C ASN A 333 12.75 18.20 -34.70
N LYS A 334 13.69 18.90 -34.05
CA LYS A 334 15.14 18.78 -34.30
C LYS A 334 15.82 17.66 -33.48
N HIS A 335 15.12 17.05 -32.54
CA HIS A 335 15.64 16.05 -31.60
C HIS A 335 15.36 14.60 -32.07
N PRO A 336 15.91 13.57 -31.39
CA PRO A 336 15.74 12.15 -31.76
C PRO A 336 14.28 11.71 -31.90
N PHE A 337 14.06 10.49 -32.39
CA PHE A 337 12.80 9.80 -32.14
C PHE A 337 12.77 9.33 -30.68
N VAL A 338 11.84 9.86 -29.86
CA VAL A 338 11.81 9.60 -28.40
C VAL A 338 10.52 8.92 -27.99
N ILE A 339 10.62 7.77 -27.33
CA ILE A 339 9.52 7.11 -26.64
C ILE A 339 9.74 7.32 -25.13
N ALA A 340 8.94 8.21 -24.53
CA ALA A 340 9.08 8.60 -23.12
C ALA A 340 8.00 7.95 -22.24
N CYS A 341 8.42 7.22 -21.19
CA CYS A 341 7.53 6.57 -20.23
C CYS A 341 7.82 7.03 -18.80
N CYS A 342 6.80 7.43 -18.05
CA CYS A 342 6.90 7.78 -16.63
C CYS A 342 6.22 6.72 -15.75
N THR A 343 6.83 6.32 -14.64
CA THR A 343 6.15 5.54 -13.59
C THR A 343 5.82 6.44 -12.41
N ALA A 344 4.66 6.24 -11.77
CA ALA A 344 4.36 6.90 -10.50
C ALA A 344 3.50 6.02 -9.57
N THR A 345 3.83 6.01 -8.28
CA THR A 345 2.96 5.46 -7.23
C THR A 345 1.93 6.50 -6.80
N LEU A 346 0.66 6.24 -7.10
CA LEU A 346 -0.45 7.13 -6.74
C LEU A 346 -1.21 6.60 -5.52
N ALA A 347 -1.72 7.51 -4.70
CA ALA A 347 -2.67 7.19 -3.63
C ALA A 347 -4.09 7.72 -3.91
N ARG A 348 -4.29 8.56 -4.95
CA ARG A 348 -5.57 9.14 -5.39
C ARG A 348 -5.67 9.14 -6.93
N PRO A 349 -6.87 9.22 -7.55
CA PRO A 349 -7.04 9.29 -9.00
C PRO A 349 -6.15 10.35 -9.66
N PHE A 350 -5.58 10.03 -10.84
CA PHE A 350 -4.56 10.87 -11.48
C PHE A 350 -5.03 12.31 -11.76
N HIS A 351 -6.30 12.52 -12.11
CA HIS A 351 -6.85 13.87 -12.34
C HIS A 351 -6.84 14.75 -11.07
N GLN A 352 -6.94 14.14 -9.88
CA GLN A 352 -6.89 14.83 -8.57
C GLN A 352 -5.45 15.14 -8.15
N MET A 353 -4.49 14.42 -8.72
CA MET A 353 -3.06 14.57 -8.43
C MET A 353 -2.30 15.35 -9.49
N VAL A 354 -2.84 15.55 -10.70
CA VAL A 354 -2.12 16.17 -11.82
C VAL A 354 -3.02 17.08 -12.66
N ALA A 355 -2.77 18.40 -12.60
CA ALA A 355 -3.57 19.39 -13.32
C ALA A 355 -3.50 19.28 -14.87
N ASP A 356 -4.49 19.91 -15.51
CA ASP A 356 -4.75 19.80 -16.94
C ASP A 356 -3.62 20.34 -17.83
N SER A 357 -3.44 19.68 -18.97
CA SER A 357 -2.42 20.00 -19.95
C SER A 357 -2.84 19.50 -21.34
N HIS A 358 -2.52 20.27 -22.39
CA HIS A 358 -2.65 19.82 -23.78
C HIS A 358 -1.60 18.78 -24.19
N GLN A 359 -0.70 18.39 -23.28
CA GLN A 359 0.21 17.27 -23.46
C GLN A 359 -0.58 15.95 -23.49
N LYS A 360 -0.54 15.23 -24.61
CA LYS A 360 -1.10 13.88 -24.74
C LYS A 360 -0.47 12.96 -23.70
N ARG A 361 -1.31 12.34 -22.88
CA ARG A 361 -0.95 11.36 -21.84
C ARG A 361 -1.56 10.03 -22.24
N VAL A 362 -0.75 8.97 -22.30
CA VAL A 362 -1.20 7.60 -22.57
C VAL A 362 -1.00 6.77 -21.31
N PHE A 363 -2.06 6.18 -20.76
CA PHE A 363 -1.99 5.38 -19.53
C PHE A 363 -1.84 3.90 -19.87
N LEU A 364 -0.63 3.36 -19.71
CA LEU A 364 -0.32 1.99 -20.07
C LEU A 364 -0.85 1.00 -19.01
N PRO A 365 -1.62 -0.04 -19.42
CA PRO A 365 -2.33 -0.90 -18.50
C PRO A 365 -1.39 -1.88 -17.78
N ILE A 366 -1.61 -2.07 -16.48
CA ILE A 366 -0.85 -2.99 -15.63
C ILE A 366 -1.78 -4.14 -15.21
N ARG A 367 -1.49 -5.35 -15.69
CA ARG A 367 -2.27 -6.55 -15.35
C ARG A 367 -1.96 -7.05 -13.94
N SER A 368 -2.90 -7.79 -13.34
CA SER A 368 -2.54 -8.71 -12.24
C SER A 368 -1.67 -9.84 -12.76
N LEU A 369 -0.78 -10.32 -11.91
CA LEU A 369 -0.02 -11.53 -12.15
C LEU A 369 -0.90 -12.76 -11.89
N ASN A 370 -0.84 -13.73 -12.80
CA ASN A 370 -1.15 -15.13 -12.52
C ASN A 370 -0.12 -15.68 -11.52
N PRO A 371 -0.37 -16.83 -10.85
CA PRO A 371 0.61 -17.44 -9.94
C PRO A 371 2.01 -17.53 -10.58
N PRO A 372 3.04 -16.90 -9.99
CA PRO A 372 4.28 -16.62 -10.69
C PRO A 372 5.14 -17.88 -10.89
N GLN A 373 5.89 -17.86 -11.99
CA GLN A 373 6.78 -18.93 -12.42
C GLN A 373 8.23 -18.42 -12.54
N LYS A 374 9.17 -19.35 -12.55
CA LYS A 374 10.60 -19.09 -12.78
C LYS A 374 11.17 -20.18 -13.69
N LYS A 375 11.53 -19.81 -14.93
CA LYS A 375 11.87 -20.72 -16.03
C LYS A 375 10.77 -21.77 -16.27
N GLY A 376 9.51 -21.34 -16.27
CA GLY A 376 8.31 -22.17 -16.46
C GLY A 376 7.92 -23.05 -15.26
N LYS A 377 8.69 -23.03 -14.17
CA LYS A 377 8.37 -23.79 -12.94
C LYS A 377 7.58 -22.92 -11.95
N PRO A 378 6.46 -23.39 -11.38
CA PRO A 378 5.74 -22.67 -10.33
C PRO A 378 6.62 -22.31 -9.14
N ILE A 379 6.48 -21.09 -8.63
CA ILE A 379 7.21 -20.63 -7.43
C ILE A 379 6.54 -21.12 -6.14
N PHE A 380 5.22 -21.31 -6.19
CA PHE A 380 4.41 -21.85 -5.11
C PHE A 380 4.03 -23.31 -5.39
N LYS A 381 3.87 -24.12 -4.33
CA LYS A 381 3.31 -25.47 -4.44
C LYS A 381 1.80 -25.40 -4.67
N ASP A 382 1.30 -26.18 -5.62
CA ASP A 382 -0.14 -26.33 -5.82
C ASP A 382 -0.75 -27.12 -4.64
N THR A 383 -1.47 -26.41 -3.76
CA THR A 383 -2.22 -26.99 -2.63
C THR A 383 -3.40 -26.07 -2.32
N PRO A 384 -4.57 -26.58 -1.86
CA PRO A 384 -5.75 -25.74 -1.62
C PRO A 384 -5.50 -24.54 -0.69
N LEU A 385 -4.71 -24.73 0.38
CA LEU A 385 -4.37 -23.66 1.34
C LEU A 385 -3.42 -22.62 0.73
N LEU A 386 -2.38 -23.03 -0.01
CA LEU A 386 -1.47 -22.06 -0.63
C LEU A 386 -2.14 -21.32 -1.79
N ASN A 387 -3.01 -21.99 -2.54
CA ASN A 387 -3.83 -21.37 -3.58
C ASN A 387 -4.77 -20.31 -3.00
N MET A 388 -5.31 -20.53 -1.79
CA MET A 388 -6.09 -19.52 -1.06
C MET A 388 -5.25 -18.29 -0.69
N LEU A 389 -4.04 -18.46 -0.15
CA LEU A 389 -3.12 -17.35 0.12
C LEU A 389 -2.74 -16.58 -1.16
N ILE A 390 -2.45 -17.28 -2.27
CA ILE A 390 -2.16 -16.66 -3.57
C ILE A 390 -3.35 -15.85 -4.08
N SER A 391 -4.58 -16.36 -3.91
CA SER A 391 -5.83 -15.66 -4.24
C SER A 391 -6.00 -14.38 -3.40
N ASP A 392 -5.74 -14.44 -2.09
CA ASP A 392 -5.77 -13.26 -1.21
C ASP A 392 -4.72 -12.20 -1.58
N MET A 393 -3.64 -12.56 -2.30
CA MET A 393 -2.69 -11.61 -2.86
C MET A 393 -3.18 -10.93 -4.16
N GLY A 394 -4.26 -11.41 -4.79
CA GLY A 394 -4.94 -10.80 -5.94
C GLY A 394 -4.06 -10.55 -7.18
N GLY A 395 -2.93 -11.26 -7.30
CA GLY A 395 -1.93 -11.02 -8.34
C GLY A 395 -1.09 -9.74 -8.17
N ASN A 396 -1.12 -9.07 -7.01
CA ASN A 396 -0.25 -7.95 -6.70
C ASN A 396 1.19 -8.43 -6.46
N GLY A 397 2.15 -7.87 -7.21
CA GLY A 397 3.54 -8.36 -7.22
C GLY A 397 4.22 -8.33 -5.85
N ARG A 398 4.11 -7.22 -5.11
CA ARG A 398 4.69 -7.11 -3.76
C ARG A 398 4.04 -8.04 -2.74
N ALA A 399 2.73 -8.23 -2.84
CA ALA A 399 2.00 -9.16 -1.98
C ALA A 399 2.47 -10.61 -2.23
N LEU A 400 2.65 -11.01 -3.49
CA LEU A 400 3.21 -12.31 -3.86
C LEU A 400 4.69 -12.46 -3.44
N GLU A 401 5.53 -11.43 -3.53
CA GLU A 401 6.91 -11.45 -3.00
C GLU A 401 6.94 -11.56 -1.47
N ALA A 402 6.01 -10.88 -0.79
CA ALA A 402 5.87 -10.97 0.65
C ALA A 402 5.41 -12.38 1.06
N LEU A 403 4.48 -13.00 0.33
CA LEU A 403 4.06 -14.40 0.51
C LEU A 403 5.22 -15.37 0.25
N GLN A 404 5.94 -15.25 -0.87
CA GLN A 404 7.12 -16.06 -1.16
C GLN A 404 8.15 -15.95 -0.03
N SER A 405 8.38 -14.74 0.49
CA SER A 405 9.28 -14.48 1.62
C SER A 405 8.77 -15.04 2.95
N ALA A 406 7.46 -15.00 3.21
CA ALA A 406 6.85 -15.51 4.44
C ALA A 406 6.87 -17.04 4.53
N LEU A 407 6.99 -17.72 3.39
CA LEU A 407 7.09 -19.18 3.24
C LEU A 407 8.53 -19.72 3.24
N LYS A 408 9.57 -18.87 3.12
CA LYS A 408 10.97 -19.30 3.19
C LYS A 408 11.26 -19.89 4.58
N GLY A 409 11.65 -21.16 4.62
CA GLY A 409 11.91 -21.88 5.88
C GLY A 409 10.65 -22.20 6.70
N VAL A 410 9.44 -22.10 6.12
CA VAL A 410 8.21 -22.54 6.80
C VAL A 410 8.08 -24.04 6.74
N ASP A 411 7.99 -24.62 7.94
CA ASP A 411 7.49 -25.97 8.17
C ASP A 411 5.95 -25.96 8.11
N PHE A 412 5.38 -26.60 7.09
CA PHE A 412 3.94 -26.65 6.83
C PHE A 412 3.18 -27.61 7.75
N GLU A 413 3.88 -28.46 8.52
CA GLU A 413 3.27 -29.32 9.55
C GLU A 413 3.15 -28.57 10.89
N ASN A 414 4.02 -27.59 11.13
CA ASN A 414 4.18 -26.93 12.43
C ASN A 414 3.79 -25.42 12.45
N VAL A 415 3.41 -24.80 11.33
CA VAL A 415 3.03 -23.37 11.23
C VAL A 415 1.60 -23.16 10.70
N GLY A 416 0.75 -22.50 11.48
CA GLY A 416 -0.63 -22.18 11.11
C GLY A 416 -0.77 -21.07 10.06
N PHE A 417 -1.77 -21.20 9.19
CA PHE A 417 -2.11 -20.32 8.06
C PHE A 417 -2.13 -18.82 8.44
N VAL A 418 -2.76 -18.48 9.56
CA VAL A 418 -2.89 -17.09 10.05
C VAL A 418 -1.53 -16.44 10.27
N SER A 419 -0.54 -17.18 10.81
CA SER A 419 0.80 -16.65 11.03
C SER A 419 1.54 -16.35 9.71
N ILE A 420 1.22 -17.07 8.63
CA ILE A 420 1.76 -16.78 7.30
C ILE A 420 1.14 -15.48 6.77
N ALA A 421 -0.19 -15.32 6.90
CA ALA A 421 -0.88 -14.10 6.49
C ALA A 421 -0.45 -12.87 7.33
N GLU A 422 -0.30 -12.99 8.64
CA GLU A 422 0.21 -11.93 9.53
C GLU A 422 1.65 -11.52 9.16
N LYS A 423 2.54 -12.47 8.81
CA LYS A 423 3.89 -12.15 8.29
C LYS A 423 3.83 -11.33 6.99
N VAL A 424 2.92 -11.68 6.07
CA VAL A 424 2.72 -10.92 4.83
C VAL A 424 2.18 -9.52 5.14
N TYR A 425 1.16 -9.41 5.98
CA TYR A 425 0.54 -8.15 6.41
C TYR A 425 1.56 -7.22 7.06
N HIS A 426 2.32 -7.68 8.05
CA HIS A 426 3.34 -6.84 8.69
C HIS A 426 4.41 -6.41 7.68
N LYS A 427 4.91 -7.32 6.84
CA LYS A 427 5.90 -6.97 5.81
C LYS A 427 5.39 -5.92 4.81
N LEU A 428 4.11 -5.98 4.41
CA LEU A 428 3.51 -4.99 3.52
C LEU A 428 3.22 -3.66 4.23
N ARG A 429 2.70 -3.70 5.46
CA ARG A 429 2.49 -2.51 6.32
C ARG A 429 3.80 -1.76 6.54
N ASP A 430 4.88 -2.47 6.84
CA ASP A 430 6.17 -1.87 7.17
C ASP A 430 6.88 -1.32 5.92
N LEU A 431 6.53 -1.81 4.72
CA LEU A 431 6.98 -1.27 3.43
C LEU A 431 6.12 -0.12 2.88
N TYR A 432 4.85 -0.03 3.26
CA TYR A 432 3.87 0.86 2.62
C TYR A 432 3.00 1.67 3.59
N GLY A 433 3.33 1.72 4.88
CA GLY A 433 2.53 2.39 5.91
C GLY A 433 2.22 3.86 5.62
N GLU A 434 3.18 4.60 5.04
CA GLU A 434 2.98 5.96 4.55
C GLU A 434 1.91 6.01 3.45
N TRP A 435 2.03 5.19 2.40
CA TRP A 435 1.06 5.11 1.31
C TRP A 435 -0.34 4.72 1.83
N ILE A 436 -0.41 3.74 2.74
CA ILE A 436 -1.65 3.29 3.37
C ILE A 436 -2.28 4.40 4.22
N SER A 437 -1.49 5.22 4.93
CA SER A 437 -2.03 6.32 5.74
C SER A 437 -2.82 7.36 4.92
N HIS A 438 -2.49 7.50 3.62
CA HIS A 438 -3.18 8.37 2.69
C HIS A 438 -4.49 7.78 2.12
N THR A 439 -4.80 6.49 2.37
CA THR A 439 -5.99 5.83 1.81
C THR A 439 -7.24 5.90 2.67
N ARG A 440 -7.25 6.61 3.81
CA ARG A 440 -8.44 6.75 4.69
C ARG A 440 -9.72 7.17 3.96
N TYR A 441 -9.59 8.00 2.91
CA TYR A 441 -10.72 8.43 2.08
C TYR A 441 -11.42 7.28 1.33
N LEU A 442 -10.77 6.12 1.18
CA LEU A 442 -11.36 4.91 0.60
C LEU A 442 -12.30 4.18 1.57
N THR A 443 -12.53 4.65 2.80
CA THR A 443 -13.43 3.97 3.76
C THR A 443 -14.79 3.55 3.17
N PRO A 444 -15.55 4.40 2.42
CA PRO A 444 -16.79 3.97 1.77
C PRO A 444 -16.57 2.96 0.63
N VAL A 445 -15.47 3.11 -0.10
CA VAL A 445 -15.04 2.19 -1.18
C VAL A 445 -14.71 0.81 -0.63
N LEU A 446 -14.05 0.71 0.53
CA LEU A 446 -13.76 -0.54 1.23
C LEU A 446 -15.07 -1.27 1.57
N ARG A 447 -16.05 -0.55 2.14
CA ARG A 447 -17.40 -1.09 2.41
C ARG A 447 -17.99 -1.68 1.12
N ALA A 448 -18.05 -0.91 0.03
CA ALA A 448 -18.63 -1.34 -1.25
C ALA A 448 -17.93 -2.56 -1.89
N ILE A 449 -16.59 -2.66 -1.81
CA ILE A 449 -15.83 -3.84 -2.26
C ILE A 449 -16.20 -5.05 -1.40
N MET A 450 -16.22 -4.87 -0.08
CA MET A 450 -16.43 -5.94 0.90
C MET A 450 -17.85 -6.50 0.87
N THR A 451 -18.84 -5.67 0.55
CA THR A 451 -20.24 -6.07 0.34
C THR A 451 -20.58 -6.56 -1.06
N HIS A 452 -19.61 -6.50 -1.99
CA HIS A 452 -19.78 -6.77 -3.42
C HIS A 452 -20.91 -5.96 -4.08
N THR A 453 -21.03 -4.68 -3.69
CA THR A 453 -22.08 -3.79 -4.16
C THR A 453 -22.01 -3.63 -5.68
N THR A 454 -23.15 -3.74 -6.36
CA THR A 454 -23.27 -3.42 -7.79
C THR A 454 -23.21 -1.91 -7.97
N LEU A 455 -22.32 -1.46 -8.84
CA LEU A 455 -22.05 -0.05 -9.12
C LEU A 455 -22.13 0.20 -10.63
N VAL A 456 -22.59 1.39 -11.01
CA VAL A 456 -22.62 1.86 -12.40
C VAL A 456 -21.33 2.63 -12.68
N ILE A 457 -20.70 2.41 -13.83
CA ILE A 457 -19.38 2.99 -14.17
C ILE A 457 -19.37 4.52 -14.27
N SER A 458 -20.51 5.14 -14.63
CA SER A 458 -20.72 6.58 -14.74
C SER A 458 -21.01 7.29 -13.43
N ASP A 459 -21.34 6.54 -12.38
CA ASP A 459 -21.96 7.08 -11.17
C ASP A 459 -20.94 7.04 -10.01
N PRO A 460 -20.93 8.04 -9.09
CA PRO A 460 -20.01 8.03 -7.97
C PRO A 460 -20.21 6.81 -7.06
N ILE A 461 -19.11 6.24 -6.55
CA ILE A 461 -19.17 5.18 -5.54
C ILE A 461 -19.83 5.76 -4.27
N PRO A 462 -20.87 5.12 -3.69
CA PRO A 462 -21.60 5.60 -2.53
C PRO A 462 -20.72 6.14 -1.40
N GLY A 463 -21.08 7.30 -0.85
CA GLY A 463 -20.27 8.03 0.12
C GLY A 463 -19.04 8.75 -0.44
N THR A 464 -18.86 8.82 -1.77
CA THR A 464 -17.73 9.50 -2.41
C THR A 464 -18.14 10.29 -3.66
N ASN A 465 -17.22 11.13 -4.17
CA ASN A 465 -17.34 11.79 -5.48
C ASN A 465 -16.44 11.12 -6.54
N ILE A 466 -16.13 9.82 -6.41
CA ILE A 466 -15.14 9.12 -7.26
C ILE A 466 -15.84 8.08 -8.12
N LEU A 467 -15.56 8.06 -9.43
CA LEU A 467 -16.13 7.07 -10.34
C LEU A 467 -15.39 5.73 -10.28
N PRO A 468 -16.07 4.57 -10.44
CA PRO A 468 -15.43 3.25 -10.44
C PRO A 468 -14.28 3.10 -11.45
N GLU A 469 -14.39 3.71 -12.63
CA GLU A 469 -13.34 3.66 -13.67
C GLU A 469 -12.08 4.44 -13.26
N GLU A 470 -12.24 5.59 -12.61
CA GLU A 470 -11.14 6.45 -12.18
C GLU A 470 -10.33 5.85 -11.04
N LEU A 471 -11.03 5.20 -10.12
CA LEU A 471 -10.41 4.39 -9.08
C LEU A 471 -9.70 3.16 -9.70
N SER A 472 -10.28 2.54 -10.71
CA SER A 472 -9.69 1.39 -11.41
C SER A 472 -8.39 1.72 -12.14
N LYS A 473 -8.19 2.98 -12.56
CA LYS A 473 -6.92 3.48 -13.10
C LYS A 473 -5.79 3.54 -12.05
N LEU A 474 -6.09 3.31 -10.77
CA LEU A 474 -5.06 3.03 -9.74
C LEU A 474 -4.60 1.56 -9.75
N GLY A 475 -5.31 0.63 -10.38
CA GLY A 475 -4.92 -0.77 -10.61
C GLY A 475 -4.82 -1.67 -9.38
N LEU A 476 -4.80 -1.13 -8.15
CA LEU A 476 -4.89 -1.91 -6.91
C LEU A 476 -6.34 -2.30 -6.62
N VAL A 477 -7.26 -1.35 -6.78
CA VAL A 477 -8.70 -1.62 -6.94
C VAL A 477 -9.00 -1.68 -8.43
N LYS A 478 -9.99 -2.49 -8.82
CA LYS A 478 -10.47 -2.66 -10.20
C LYS A 478 -11.99 -2.74 -10.23
N PHE A 479 -12.57 -2.43 -11.37
CA PHE A 479 -13.99 -2.61 -11.67
C PHE A 479 -14.16 -3.83 -12.57
N GLU A 480 -14.79 -4.87 -12.05
CA GLU A 480 -15.18 -6.08 -12.79
C GLU A 480 -16.63 -5.91 -13.25
N LYS A 481 -16.82 -5.63 -14.55
CA LYS A 481 -18.15 -5.56 -15.17
C LYS A 481 -18.90 -6.90 -15.05
N GLN A 482 -20.23 -6.85 -15.03
CA GLN A 482 -21.08 -8.05 -15.07
C GLN A 482 -21.03 -8.77 -16.42
N ASP A 483 -20.96 -8.01 -17.51
CA ASP A 483 -20.66 -8.45 -18.88
C ASP A 483 -19.94 -7.31 -19.64
N GLU A 484 -19.37 -7.57 -20.82
CA GLU A 484 -18.54 -6.58 -21.53
C GLU A 484 -19.30 -5.31 -21.95
N LEU A 485 -20.60 -5.44 -22.26
CA LEU A 485 -21.46 -4.34 -22.73
C LEU A 485 -22.04 -3.54 -21.54
N SER A 486 -22.20 -4.18 -20.39
CA SER A 486 -22.77 -3.59 -19.17
C SER A 486 -22.10 -2.28 -18.74
N ASP A 487 -22.92 -1.35 -18.26
CA ASP A 487 -22.51 -0.21 -17.46
C ASP A 487 -22.21 -0.62 -16.00
N LYS A 488 -22.67 -1.81 -15.58
CA LYS A 488 -22.62 -2.29 -14.20
C LYS A 488 -21.51 -3.29 -13.94
N GLY A 489 -21.00 -3.23 -12.72
CA GLY A 489 -19.94 -4.10 -12.23
C GLY A 489 -19.83 -4.05 -10.72
N THR A 490 -18.76 -4.62 -10.21
CA THR A 490 -18.39 -4.58 -8.79
C THR A 490 -16.93 -4.14 -8.66
N LEU A 491 -16.57 -3.57 -7.52
CA LEU A 491 -15.16 -3.26 -7.25
C LEU A 491 -14.47 -4.46 -6.58
N THR A 492 -13.27 -4.80 -7.06
CA THR A 492 -12.42 -5.85 -6.48
C THR A 492 -11.04 -5.30 -6.13
N CYS A 493 -10.42 -5.88 -5.11
CA CYS A 493 -9.10 -5.50 -4.60
C CYS A 493 -8.48 -6.75 -3.95
N PRO A 494 -7.15 -6.96 -4.03
CA PRO A 494 -6.48 -8.02 -3.28
C PRO A 494 -6.86 -7.98 -1.80
N TYR A 495 -7.30 -9.12 -1.23
CA TYR A 495 -7.85 -9.16 0.11
C TYR A 495 -6.83 -8.74 1.18
N ILE A 496 -5.55 -9.07 1.00
CA ILE A 496 -4.45 -8.60 1.85
C ILE A 496 -4.34 -7.06 1.93
N TRP A 497 -4.67 -6.37 0.83
CA TRP A 497 -4.68 -4.91 0.76
C TRP A 497 -5.96 -4.30 1.35
N LEU A 498 -7.10 -4.98 1.22
CA LEU A 498 -8.32 -4.60 1.96
C LEU A 498 -8.08 -4.65 3.47
N TRP A 499 -7.40 -5.67 3.99
CA TRP A 499 -7.07 -5.78 5.41
C TRP A 499 -6.10 -4.67 5.87
N LEU A 500 -5.08 -4.33 5.08
CA LEU A 500 -4.16 -3.21 5.36
C LEU A 500 -4.90 -1.86 5.45
N MET A 501 -5.82 -1.60 4.53
CA MET A 501 -6.60 -0.35 4.50
C MET A 501 -7.69 -0.33 5.59
N ALA A 502 -8.33 -1.48 5.91
CA ALA A 502 -9.29 -1.59 7.00
C ALA A 502 -8.67 -1.28 8.37
N ASN A 503 -7.49 -1.85 8.69
CA ASN A 503 -6.76 -1.58 9.95
C ASN A 503 -6.26 -0.14 10.11
N THR A 504 -6.32 0.68 9.06
CA THR A 504 -5.88 2.08 9.06
C THR A 504 -7.01 3.07 8.82
N SER A 505 -8.24 2.56 8.61
CA SER A 505 -9.46 3.33 8.71
C SER A 505 -9.85 3.53 10.18
N ASP A 506 -10.49 4.66 10.48
CA ASP A 506 -11.08 4.92 11.80
C ASP A 506 -12.46 4.23 11.96
N ASP A 507 -12.84 3.37 11.01
CA ASP A 507 -14.15 2.71 10.92
C ASP A 507 -14.16 1.38 11.71
N ARG A 508 -14.85 1.41 12.86
CA ARG A 508 -15.03 0.26 13.75
C ARG A 508 -15.67 -0.95 13.09
N ILE A 509 -16.49 -0.77 12.04
CA ILE A 509 -17.08 -1.90 11.32
C ILE A 509 -15.99 -2.59 10.50
N LEU A 510 -15.22 -1.84 9.71
CA LEU A 510 -14.13 -2.38 8.89
C LEU A 510 -13.01 -3.02 9.74
N LEU A 511 -12.72 -2.47 10.92
CA LEU A 511 -11.77 -3.05 11.88
C LEU A 511 -12.16 -4.45 12.35
N ASN A 512 -13.46 -4.76 12.47
CA ASN A 512 -13.93 -6.09 12.83
C ASN A 512 -13.82 -7.10 11.67
N TRP A 513 -13.97 -6.66 10.42
CA TRP A 513 -13.93 -7.48 9.20
C TRP A 513 -12.53 -7.95 8.74
N ASN A 514 -11.64 -8.23 9.70
CA ASN A 514 -10.22 -8.41 9.46
C ASN A 514 -9.82 -9.90 9.27
N PHE A 515 -8.58 -10.22 8.86
CA PHE A 515 -8.16 -11.62 8.55
C PHE A 515 -8.28 -12.60 9.73
N LYS A 516 -8.49 -12.12 10.97
CA LYS A 516 -8.59 -12.95 12.17
C LYS A 516 -9.87 -13.78 12.26
N TYR A 517 -10.63 -13.91 11.18
CA TYR A 517 -11.75 -14.84 11.02
C TYR A 517 -11.40 -16.31 11.37
N TYR A 518 -10.20 -16.78 10.99
CA TYR A 518 -9.66 -18.09 11.42
C TYR A 518 -9.44 -18.22 12.95
N SER A 519 -9.50 -17.09 13.65
CA SER A 519 -9.31 -16.90 15.07
C SER A 519 -10.54 -16.28 15.75
N GLU A 520 -11.74 -16.39 15.15
CA GLU A 520 -13.05 -16.21 15.83
C GLU A 520 -13.35 -17.37 16.81
N LEU A 521 -12.33 -17.70 17.61
CA LEU A 521 -12.29 -18.74 18.63
C LEU A 521 -11.68 -18.20 19.95
N GLN A 522 -11.32 -16.91 20.01
CA GLN A 522 -10.23 -16.44 20.87
C GLN A 522 -10.56 -15.32 21.86
N SER A 523 -11.13 -14.21 21.40
CA SER A 523 -11.13 -12.96 22.17
C SER A 523 -12.32 -12.88 23.15
N ASN A 524 -12.04 -13.11 24.43
CA ASN A 524 -12.84 -12.51 25.50
C ASN A 524 -12.71 -10.97 25.52
N ASP A 525 -11.70 -10.43 24.83
CA ASP A 525 -11.41 -9.00 24.72
C ASP A 525 -12.06 -8.41 23.44
N GLY A 526 -13.33 -7.99 23.51
CA GLY A 526 -13.95 -7.25 22.41
C GLY A 526 -15.48 -7.32 22.32
N ASP A 527 -15.99 -8.26 21.54
CA ASP A 527 -17.39 -8.26 21.09
C ASP A 527 -18.34 -9.03 22.03
N PRO A 528 -19.32 -8.37 22.66
CA PRO A 528 -20.27 -9.00 23.59
C PRO A 528 -21.37 -9.83 22.89
N THR A 529 -21.46 -9.79 21.56
CA THR A 529 -22.45 -10.55 20.78
C THR A 529 -21.99 -11.97 20.45
N ILE A 530 -20.69 -12.29 20.65
CA ILE A 530 -20.09 -13.61 20.41
C ILE A 530 -19.88 -14.33 21.76
N PRO A 531 -20.72 -15.31 22.14
CA PRO A 531 -20.47 -16.17 23.30
C PRO A 531 -19.12 -16.90 23.26
N PRO A 532 -18.39 -16.98 24.40
CA PRO A 532 -17.23 -17.85 24.51
C PRO A 532 -17.59 -19.31 24.23
N GLY A 533 -16.94 -19.94 23.24
CA GLY A 533 -17.19 -21.33 22.86
C GLY A 533 -18.35 -21.54 21.88
N CYS A 534 -18.72 -20.54 21.08
CA CYS A 534 -19.72 -20.67 20.01
C CYS A 534 -19.47 -21.84 19.04
N GLN A 535 -20.55 -22.47 18.59
CA GLN A 535 -20.56 -23.51 17.56
C GLN A 535 -20.50 -22.88 16.15
N PHE A 536 -20.00 -23.59 15.13
CA PHE A 536 -19.85 -23.08 13.75
C PHE A 536 -21.11 -22.41 13.17
N TRP A 537 -22.31 -22.94 13.45
CA TRP A 537 -23.56 -22.36 12.98
C TRP A 537 -23.86 -20.98 13.60
N GLN A 538 -23.45 -20.75 14.86
CA GLN A 538 -23.61 -19.46 15.55
C GLN A 538 -22.63 -18.40 15.03
N HIS A 539 -21.46 -18.83 14.56
CA HIS A 539 -20.53 -17.95 13.84
C HIS A 539 -21.09 -17.56 12.47
N PHE A 540 -21.78 -18.47 11.77
CA PHE A 540 -22.48 -18.14 10.53
C PHE A 540 -23.66 -17.17 10.75
N GLU A 541 -24.48 -17.37 11.79
CA GLU A 541 -25.53 -16.42 12.20
C GLU A 541 -24.97 -15.02 12.48
N HIS A 542 -23.87 -14.93 13.26
CA HIS A 542 -23.18 -13.66 13.51
C HIS A 542 -22.63 -13.04 12.22
N PHE A 543 -21.97 -13.83 11.37
CA PHE A 543 -21.44 -13.38 10.07
C PHE A 543 -22.55 -12.79 9.19
N ILE A 544 -23.72 -13.42 9.09
CA ILE A 544 -24.86 -12.93 8.32
C ILE A 544 -25.38 -11.59 8.88
N ALA A 545 -25.61 -11.50 10.19
CA ALA A 545 -26.09 -10.28 10.83
C ALA A 545 -25.09 -9.11 10.67
N SER A 546 -23.80 -9.38 10.89
CA SER A 546 -22.70 -8.44 10.68
C SER A 546 -22.56 -8.03 9.21
N PHE A 547 -22.85 -8.92 8.26
CA PHE A 547 -22.79 -8.61 6.83
C PHE A 547 -23.98 -7.73 6.40
N ARG A 548 -25.16 -7.91 6.98
CA ARG A 548 -26.28 -6.97 6.80
C ARG A 548 -25.97 -5.58 7.37
N VAL A 549 -25.30 -5.52 8.53
CA VAL A 549 -24.80 -4.27 9.13
C VAL A 549 -23.84 -3.58 8.17
N LEU A 550 -22.83 -4.29 7.64
CA LEU A 550 -21.90 -3.74 6.66
C LEU A 550 -22.64 -3.23 5.40
N LYS A 551 -23.61 -4.00 4.88
CA LYS A 551 -24.43 -3.60 3.71
C LYS A 551 -25.25 -2.33 3.94
N SER A 552 -25.87 -2.14 5.10
CA SER A 552 -26.58 -0.87 5.42
C SER A 552 -25.65 0.34 5.52
N ASN A 553 -24.37 0.11 5.82
CA ASN A 553 -23.36 1.16 5.99
C ASN A 553 -22.67 1.56 4.66
N VAL A 554 -22.99 0.93 3.53
CA VAL A 554 -22.53 1.38 2.20
C VAL A 554 -23.22 2.68 1.78
N PHE A 555 -24.46 2.87 2.20
CA PHE A 555 -25.38 3.90 1.72
C PHE A 555 -25.62 4.99 2.77
N GLY A 556 -26.19 6.12 2.33
CA GLY A 556 -26.51 7.27 3.17
C GLY A 556 -27.63 7.02 4.18
N ILE A 557 -27.77 7.95 5.13
CA ILE A 557 -28.94 8.04 6.00
C ILE A 557 -30.11 8.60 5.18
N ASP A 558 -31.30 8.02 5.35
CA ASP A 558 -32.53 8.35 4.64
C ASP A 558 -32.51 8.14 3.10
N GLU A 559 -31.46 7.49 2.57
CA GLU A 559 -31.36 7.13 1.15
C GLU A 559 -32.45 6.11 0.76
N GLU A 560 -33.11 6.31 -0.38
CA GLU A 560 -34.08 5.36 -0.93
C GLU A 560 -33.37 4.30 -1.79
N ILE A 561 -33.39 3.04 -1.34
CA ILE A 561 -32.66 1.93 -1.98
C ILE A 561 -33.62 0.78 -2.30
N LYS A 562 -33.48 0.17 -3.49
CA LYS A 562 -34.23 -1.03 -3.85
C LYS A 562 -33.69 -2.24 -3.08
N LEU A 563 -34.57 -3.11 -2.61
CA LEU A 563 -34.16 -4.33 -1.88
C LEU A 563 -33.21 -5.23 -2.69
N GLN A 564 -33.39 -5.26 -4.01
CA GLN A 564 -32.50 -5.98 -4.93
C GLN A 564 -31.04 -5.48 -4.92
N ASP A 565 -30.81 -4.21 -4.60
CA ASP A 565 -29.47 -3.61 -4.67
C ASP A 565 -28.72 -3.86 -3.34
N ILE A 566 -29.44 -3.84 -2.20
CA ILE A 566 -28.92 -4.29 -0.90
C ILE A 566 -28.61 -5.79 -0.93
N HIS A 567 -29.57 -6.60 -1.40
CA HIS A 567 -29.42 -8.06 -1.49
C HIS A 567 -28.87 -8.52 -2.85
N ALA A 568 -28.09 -7.67 -3.53
CA ALA A 568 -27.41 -8.01 -4.78
C ALA A 568 -26.65 -9.35 -4.66
N GLY A 569 -26.78 -10.18 -5.71
CA GLY A 569 -26.24 -11.55 -5.78
C GLY A 569 -27.18 -12.66 -5.28
N ALA A 570 -28.29 -12.34 -4.60
CA ALA A 570 -29.28 -13.33 -4.19
C ALA A 570 -30.23 -13.72 -5.35
N LYS A 571 -30.90 -14.88 -5.22
CA LYS A 571 -32.15 -15.16 -5.95
C LYS A 571 -33.28 -14.50 -5.16
N TYR A 572 -34.06 -13.60 -5.77
CA TYR A 572 -35.05 -12.79 -5.04
C TYR A 572 -36.38 -12.57 -5.79
N ASN A 573 -37.43 -12.26 -5.03
CA ASN A 573 -38.67 -11.67 -5.51
C ASN A 573 -39.07 -10.49 -4.61
N PHE A 574 -38.57 -9.29 -4.94
CA PHE A 574 -38.87 -8.04 -4.23
C PHE A 574 -39.80 -7.09 -5.01
N GLY A 575 -40.10 -7.38 -6.27
CA GLY A 575 -40.72 -6.40 -7.18
C GLY A 575 -39.90 -5.10 -7.26
N THR A 576 -40.59 -3.96 -7.30
CA THR A 576 -39.99 -2.62 -7.31
C THR A 576 -39.79 -2.03 -5.90
N SER A 577 -39.78 -2.86 -4.85
CA SER A 577 -39.84 -2.39 -3.46
C SER A 577 -38.55 -1.68 -3.02
N THR A 578 -38.71 -0.47 -2.48
CA THR A 578 -37.64 0.38 -1.94
C THR A 578 -37.80 0.59 -0.44
N ILE A 579 -36.68 0.64 0.28
CA ILE A 579 -36.62 0.98 1.71
C ILE A 579 -35.86 2.28 1.92
N ARG A 580 -36.14 2.94 3.04
CA ARG A 580 -35.34 4.04 3.55
C ARG A 580 -34.19 3.49 4.37
N ASN A 581 -32.95 3.84 4.02
CA ASN A 581 -31.78 3.29 4.69
C ASN A 581 -31.45 4.05 5.98
N ILE A 582 -31.30 3.30 7.07
CA ILE A 582 -30.70 3.76 8.31
C ILE A 582 -29.51 2.82 8.58
N PRO A 583 -28.27 3.35 8.69
CA PRO A 583 -27.09 2.53 8.96
C PRO A 583 -27.24 1.74 10.27
N LEU A 584 -27.22 0.42 10.16
CA LEU A 584 -27.46 -0.48 11.27
C LEU A 584 -26.21 -0.60 12.16
N SER A 585 -26.46 -0.86 13.44
CA SER A 585 -25.48 -1.36 14.41
C SER A 585 -25.74 -2.85 14.70
N LEU A 586 -24.75 -3.59 15.20
CA LEU A 586 -24.95 -4.98 15.61
C LEU A 586 -25.40 -5.05 17.07
N ALA A 587 -26.42 -5.87 17.34
CA ALA A 587 -26.91 -6.16 18.68
C ALA A 587 -27.25 -7.65 18.83
N LYS A 588 -27.45 -8.11 20.08
CA LYS A 588 -27.87 -9.49 20.37
C LYS A 588 -28.91 -9.54 21.48
N ALA A 589 -30.06 -10.14 21.19
CA ALA A 589 -31.16 -10.26 22.14
C ALA A 589 -30.78 -11.09 23.36
N THR A 590 -31.25 -10.67 24.54
CA THR A 590 -31.04 -11.39 25.82
C THR A 590 -31.92 -12.64 25.95
N ARG A 591 -33.00 -12.71 25.17
CA ARG A 591 -34.02 -13.77 25.14
C ARG A 591 -34.45 -14.02 23.71
N GLN A 592 -35.05 -15.17 23.43
CA GLN A 592 -35.68 -15.44 22.13
C GLN A 592 -36.77 -14.40 21.84
N GLN A 593 -36.79 -13.89 20.61
CA GLN A 593 -37.74 -12.91 20.10
C GLN A 593 -38.54 -13.51 18.93
N SER A 594 -39.73 -12.98 18.70
CA SER A 594 -40.42 -13.18 17.43
C SER A 594 -39.84 -12.23 16.37
N THR A 595 -39.75 -12.68 15.12
CA THR A 595 -39.26 -11.87 13.98
C THR A 595 -40.38 -11.38 13.07
N LYS A 596 -41.63 -11.50 13.53
CA LYS A 596 -42.86 -11.04 12.87
C LYS A 596 -43.19 -9.61 13.29
N SER A 597 -43.48 -8.71 12.35
CA SER A 597 -43.82 -7.31 12.69
C SER A 597 -45.08 -7.18 13.56
N SER A 598 -46.07 -8.07 13.41
CA SER A 598 -47.28 -8.06 14.25
C SER A 598 -47.00 -8.22 15.75
N ALA A 599 -45.92 -8.92 16.14
CA ALA A 599 -45.53 -9.10 17.54
C ALA A 599 -45.12 -7.78 18.22
N TYR A 600 -44.68 -6.80 17.45
CA TYR A 600 -44.23 -5.48 17.92
C TYR A 600 -45.30 -4.38 17.78
N SER A 601 -46.54 -4.76 17.53
CA SER A 601 -47.67 -3.82 17.40
C SER A 601 -47.92 -2.97 18.64
N ALA A 602 -47.74 -3.54 19.84
CA ALA A 602 -47.99 -2.87 21.13
C ALA A 602 -46.73 -2.47 21.92
N ASN A 603 -45.65 -3.23 21.81
CA ASN A 603 -44.35 -2.93 22.41
C ASN A 603 -43.25 -3.15 21.37
N LYS A 604 -42.47 -2.10 21.09
CA LYS A 604 -41.43 -2.08 20.05
C LYS A 604 -40.02 -2.16 20.65
N THR A 605 -39.88 -2.56 21.91
CA THR A 605 -38.59 -2.62 22.62
C THR A 605 -38.03 -4.04 22.69
N VAL A 606 -36.77 -4.22 22.30
CA VAL A 606 -36.01 -5.47 22.48
C VAL A 606 -34.83 -5.26 23.42
N THR A 607 -34.72 -6.09 24.47
CA THR A 607 -33.61 -6.05 25.42
C THR A 607 -32.42 -6.85 24.90
N CYS A 608 -31.34 -6.16 24.55
CA CYS A 608 -30.10 -6.69 23.99
C CYS A 608 -28.91 -6.59 24.96
N LYS A 609 -27.88 -7.42 24.77
CA LYS A 609 -26.61 -7.33 25.52
C LYS A 609 -25.69 -6.25 24.93
N ARG A 610 -24.95 -5.56 25.81
CA ARG A 610 -23.85 -4.66 25.43
C ARG A 610 -22.78 -4.69 26.53
N GLY A 611 -21.66 -5.36 26.27
CA GLY A 611 -20.67 -5.67 27.31
C GLY A 611 -21.27 -6.64 28.33
N ASN A 612 -21.09 -6.34 29.62
CA ASN A 612 -21.78 -7.03 30.72
C ASN A 612 -23.21 -6.50 30.94
N ASP A 613 -23.55 -5.35 30.34
CA ASP A 613 -24.80 -4.63 30.57
C ASP A 613 -25.92 -5.05 29.59
N GLN A 614 -27.13 -4.60 29.88
CA GLN A 614 -28.29 -4.74 29.00
C GLN A 614 -28.75 -3.36 28.52
N ILE A 615 -29.09 -3.28 27.24
CA ILE A 615 -29.68 -2.10 26.60
C ILE A 615 -31.05 -2.45 26.06
N ASN A 616 -31.99 -1.50 26.13
CA ASN A 616 -33.27 -1.59 25.45
C ASN A 616 -33.17 -0.84 24.13
N ILE A 617 -33.38 -1.54 23.02
CA ILE A 617 -33.39 -0.97 21.66
C ILE A 617 -34.85 -0.77 21.26
N ASN A 618 -35.20 0.44 20.82
CA ASN A 618 -36.49 0.69 20.19
C ASN A 618 -36.39 0.32 18.69
N LEU A 619 -37.32 -0.49 18.21
CA LEU A 619 -37.34 -0.93 16.81
C LEU A 619 -37.78 0.18 15.86
N GLU A 620 -38.44 1.24 16.33
CA GLU A 620 -38.77 2.42 15.51
C GLU A 620 -37.54 3.24 15.11
N ASP A 621 -36.44 3.12 15.87
CA ASP A 621 -35.17 3.78 15.55
C ASP A 621 -34.54 3.18 14.27
N ALA A 622 -35.00 1.98 13.85
CA ALA A 622 -34.56 1.23 12.67
C ALA A 622 -33.03 1.05 12.52
N SER A 623 -32.28 1.16 13.62
CA SER A 623 -30.82 1.33 13.62
C SER A 623 -30.03 0.11 14.12
N ALA A 624 -30.63 -1.09 14.15
CA ALA A 624 -30.02 -2.29 14.70
C ALA A 624 -30.33 -3.57 13.90
N CYS A 625 -29.30 -4.37 13.61
CA CYS A 625 -29.45 -5.77 13.26
C CYS A 625 -29.26 -6.61 14.53
N ILE A 626 -30.29 -7.37 14.89
CA ILE A 626 -30.39 -8.09 16.15
C ILE A 626 -30.22 -9.58 15.88
N ILE A 627 -29.11 -10.15 16.37
CA ILE A 627 -28.96 -11.60 16.50
C ILE A 627 -29.95 -12.07 17.58
N ASN A 628 -30.77 -13.08 17.27
CA ASN A 628 -31.83 -13.56 18.15
C ASN A 628 -31.26 -14.34 19.36
N GLY A 629 -32.10 -14.59 20.37
CA GLY A 629 -31.74 -15.45 21.49
C GLY A 629 -31.52 -16.90 21.04
N SER A 630 -30.55 -17.57 21.65
CA SER A 630 -30.17 -18.94 21.26
C SER A 630 -31.36 -19.91 21.30
N SER A 631 -31.41 -20.80 20.31
CA SER A 631 -32.49 -21.78 20.10
C SER A 631 -33.88 -21.16 19.82
N ALA A 632 -33.92 -19.93 19.28
CA ALA A 632 -35.15 -19.36 18.72
C ALA A 632 -35.73 -20.29 17.63
N PRO A 633 -37.07 -20.38 17.49
CA PRO A 633 -37.71 -21.33 16.58
C PRO A 633 -37.58 -20.92 15.10
N ALA A 634 -37.40 -19.62 14.82
CA ALA A 634 -37.11 -19.05 13.51
C ALA A 634 -36.55 -17.62 13.66
N GLY A 635 -35.98 -17.10 12.57
CA GLY A 635 -35.42 -15.76 12.48
C GLY A 635 -34.18 -15.59 13.36
N ASP A 636 -33.05 -16.17 12.92
CA ASP A 636 -31.82 -16.26 13.71
C ASP A 636 -31.15 -14.88 13.87
N SER A 637 -31.39 -13.98 12.91
CA SER A 637 -31.20 -12.54 13.03
C SER A 637 -32.33 -11.77 12.34
N PHE A 638 -32.54 -10.52 12.75
CA PHE A 638 -33.55 -9.65 12.14
C PHE A 638 -33.18 -8.17 12.27
N CYS A 639 -33.68 -7.33 11.37
CA CYS A 639 -33.64 -5.87 11.54
C CYS A 639 -35.00 -5.21 11.22
N PRO A 640 -35.45 -4.24 12.05
CA PRO A 640 -36.53 -3.34 11.69
C PRO A 640 -36.18 -2.49 10.46
N ILE A 641 -37.17 -2.23 9.62
CA ILE A 641 -37.06 -1.44 8.39
C ILE A 641 -38.34 -0.64 8.10
N TYR A 642 -38.19 0.41 7.28
CA TYR A 642 -39.29 1.18 6.70
C TYR A 642 -39.22 1.16 5.17
N PHE A 643 -40.31 0.82 4.49
CA PHE A 643 -40.43 1.04 3.05
C PHE A 643 -40.46 2.55 2.77
N ALA A 644 -39.86 3.00 1.67
CA ALA A 644 -39.69 4.45 1.41
C ALA A 644 -41.03 5.23 1.39
N ASN A 645 -42.10 4.55 0.98
CA ASN A 645 -43.48 5.04 0.90
C ASN A 645 -44.35 4.73 2.13
N SER A 646 -43.80 4.19 3.23
CA SER A 646 -44.57 3.73 4.39
C SER A 646 -43.92 4.11 5.72
N SER A 647 -44.72 4.65 6.64
CA SER A 647 -44.35 4.85 8.05
C SER A 647 -44.72 3.66 8.95
N GLN A 648 -45.17 2.54 8.37
CA GLN A 648 -45.37 1.29 9.11
C GLN A 648 -44.01 0.62 9.37
N LEU A 649 -43.82 0.11 10.58
CA LEU A 649 -42.67 -0.72 10.93
C LEU A 649 -42.83 -2.12 10.32
N HIS A 650 -41.84 -2.56 9.54
CA HIS A 650 -41.72 -3.92 9.01
C HIS A 650 -40.45 -4.58 9.57
N ILE A 651 -40.37 -5.91 9.52
CA ILE A 651 -39.15 -6.65 9.88
C ILE A 651 -38.55 -7.29 8.62
N GLU A 652 -37.24 -7.18 8.47
CA GLU A 652 -36.44 -8.08 7.64
C GLU A 652 -35.92 -9.20 8.54
N SER A 653 -36.41 -10.43 8.34
CA SER A 653 -35.96 -11.61 9.06
C SER A 653 -34.99 -12.42 8.20
N GLN A 654 -33.90 -12.85 8.83
CA GLN A 654 -32.83 -13.62 8.23
C GLN A 654 -32.79 -15.02 8.86
N GLN A 655 -32.72 -16.05 8.02
CA GLN A 655 -32.82 -17.44 8.46
C GLN A 655 -31.72 -18.30 7.82
N CYS A 656 -30.81 -18.81 8.63
CA CYS A 656 -29.79 -19.77 8.26
C CYS A 656 -30.34 -21.21 8.35
N LYS A 657 -30.20 -22.02 7.29
CA LYS A 657 -30.60 -23.44 7.28
C LYS A 657 -29.66 -24.29 6.44
N CYS A 658 -29.82 -25.63 6.54
CA CYS A 658 -29.17 -26.62 5.69
C CYS A 658 -27.64 -26.53 5.59
N LEU A 659 -27.01 -26.01 6.66
CA LEU A 659 -25.58 -25.72 6.76
C LEU A 659 -24.72 -26.96 6.45
N LYS A 660 -25.02 -28.11 7.06
CA LYS A 660 -24.32 -29.38 6.81
C LYS A 660 -24.82 -30.13 5.55
N SER A 661 -24.95 -29.42 4.43
CA SER A 661 -25.36 -29.93 3.11
C SER A 661 -26.68 -30.72 3.08
N THR A 662 -27.80 -29.99 3.05
CA THR A 662 -29.09 -30.48 2.51
C THR A 662 -29.62 -29.51 1.45
N MET A 663 -30.41 -29.99 0.48
CA MET A 663 -31.00 -29.13 -0.54
C MET A 663 -32.24 -28.42 0.01
N VAL A 664 -32.30 -27.09 -0.12
CA VAL A 664 -33.49 -26.32 0.27
C VAL A 664 -34.53 -26.39 -0.85
N ASN A 665 -35.71 -26.93 -0.52
CA ASN A 665 -36.83 -27.06 -1.46
C ASN A 665 -37.97 -26.08 -1.16
N GLN A 666 -38.92 -25.98 -2.07
CA GLN A 666 -40.07 -25.07 -1.98
C GLN A 666 -40.88 -25.22 -0.68
N ALA A 667 -41.09 -26.46 -0.20
CA ALA A 667 -41.86 -26.71 1.01
C ALA A 667 -41.14 -26.17 2.26
N MET A 668 -39.84 -26.46 2.39
CA MET A 668 -39.00 -25.96 3.47
C MET A 668 -38.91 -24.43 3.46
N PHE A 669 -38.72 -23.82 2.27
CA PHE A 669 -38.68 -22.36 2.15
C PHE A 669 -39.99 -21.70 2.61
N ASN A 670 -41.13 -22.24 2.18
CA ASN A 670 -42.45 -21.75 2.57
C ASN A 670 -42.72 -21.94 4.06
N GLU A 671 -42.28 -23.05 4.65
CA GLU A 671 -42.44 -23.34 6.09
C GLU A 671 -41.62 -22.35 6.94
N GLU A 672 -40.35 -22.14 6.61
CA GLU A 672 -39.49 -21.20 7.33
C GLU A 672 -39.95 -19.75 7.18
N ARG A 673 -40.37 -19.31 5.98
CA ARG A 673 -41.00 -17.99 5.79
C ARG A 673 -42.21 -17.81 6.72
N LYS A 674 -43.06 -18.83 6.83
CA LYS A 674 -44.28 -18.80 7.66
C LYS A 674 -43.98 -18.73 9.16
N LYS A 675 -42.89 -19.36 9.61
CA LYS A 675 -42.39 -19.25 11.00
C LYS A 675 -41.81 -17.86 11.28
N ALA A 676 -40.94 -17.37 10.40
CA ALA A 676 -40.14 -16.17 10.63
C ALA A 676 -40.90 -14.85 10.42
N CYS A 677 -41.73 -14.75 9.37
CA CYS A 677 -42.25 -13.49 8.85
C CYS A 677 -43.78 -13.46 8.82
N ASP A 678 -44.38 -12.27 8.87
CA ASP A 678 -45.74 -12.07 8.39
C ASP A 678 -45.77 -11.87 6.85
N ASN A 679 -46.95 -11.65 6.27
CA ASN A 679 -47.07 -11.58 4.80
C ASN A 679 -46.27 -10.40 4.21
N ASN A 680 -46.25 -9.27 4.92
CA ASN A 680 -45.64 -8.00 4.48
C ASN A 680 -44.24 -7.75 5.08
N ASP A 681 -43.66 -8.74 5.76
CA ASP A 681 -42.26 -8.70 6.22
C ASP A 681 -41.33 -9.22 5.11
N ILE A 682 -40.04 -8.85 5.19
CA ILE A 682 -39.01 -9.36 4.27
C ILE A 682 -38.40 -10.64 4.85
N PHE A 683 -38.25 -11.67 4.01
CA PHE A 683 -37.65 -12.95 4.40
C PHE A 683 -36.43 -13.30 3.56
N ILE A 684 -35.26 -13.45 4.19
CA ILE A 684 -34.01 -13.86 3.54
C ILE A 684 -33.54 -15.21 4.10
N LEU A 685 -33.51 -16.25 3.26
CA LEU A 685 -32.99 -17.56 3.64
C LEU A 685 -31.53 -17.74 3.17
N TYR A 686 -30.63 -18.10 4.07
CA TYR A 686 -29.23 -18.40 3.80
C TYR A 686 -28.98 -19.90 3.93
N THR A 687 -28.35 -20.51 2.92
CA THR A 687 -28.03 -21.94 2.91
C THR A 687 -26.70 -22.23 2.21
N CYS A 688 -26.03 -23.29 2.66
CA CYS A 688 -24.75 -23.77 2.14
C CYS A 688 -24.94 -24.95 1.17
N GLY A 689 -26.12 -25.56 1.18
CA GLY A 689 -26.58 -26.43 0.09
C GLY A 689 -26.99 -25.61 -1.13
N ARG A 690 -27.37 -26.32 -2.19
CA ARG A 690 -28.15 -25.73 -3.31
C ARG A 690 -29.62 -25.58 -2.91
N SER A 691 -30.37 -24.79 -3.67
CA SER A 691 -31.82 -24.79 -3.62
C SER A 691 -32.44 -25.21 -4.95
N ASN A 692 -33.65 -25.78 -4.88
CA ASN A 692 -34.55 -25.96 -6.01
C ASN A 692 -35.91 -25.28 -5.73
N VAL A 693 -35.85 -24.09 -5.14
CA VAL A 693 -37.02 -23.22 -4.91
C VAL A 693 -37.36 -22.52 -6.23
N GLU A 694 -38.41 -22.98 -6.90
CA GLU A 694 -38.82 -22.47 -8.22
C GLU A 694 -39.56 -21.13 -8.12
N SER A 695 -40.28 -20.88 -7.02
CA SER A 695 -41.08 -19.68 -6.82
C SER A 695 -40.84 -19.05 -5.46
N LEU A 696 -40.21 -17.88 -5.45
CA LEU A 696 -40.04 -17.08 -4.23
C LEU A 696 -41.32 -16.25 -3.99
N SER A 697 -41.84 -16.30 -2.77
CA SER A 697 -42.92 -15.41 -2.33
C SER A 697 -42.50 -13.93 -2.44
N PRO A 698 -43.45 -12.98 -2.59
CA PRO A 698 -43.14 -11.55 -2.53
C PRO A 698 -42.38 -11.17 -1.25
N LEU A 699 -41.54 -10.16 -1.37
CA LEU A 699 -40.63 -9.68 -0.32
C LEU A 699 -39.73 -10.82 0.23
N SER A 700 -39.24 -11.72 -0.63
CA SER A 700 -38.43 -12.85 -0.18
C SER A 700 -37.24 -13.18 -1.10
N ALA A 701 -36.17 -13.70 -0.51
CA ALA A 701 -34.95 -14.10 -1.23
C ALA A 701 -34.28 -15.32 -0.62
N ILE A 702 -33.41 -15.96 -1.41
CA ILE A 702 -32.54 -17.06 -1.00
C ILE A 702 -31.11 -16.84 -1.49
N VAL A 703 -30.15 -17.09 -0.58
CA VAL A 703 -28.71 -17.07 -0.82
C VAL A 703 -28.21 -18.50 -0.63
N ASP A 704 -28.29 -19.29 -1.70
CA ASP A 704 -27.78 -20.67 -1.75
C ASP A 704 -26.35 -20.74 -2.32
N ARG A 705 -25.73 -21.92 -2.25
CA ARG A 705 -24.33 -22.16 -2.65
C ARG A 705 -23.91 -21.50 -3.96
N ASP A 706 -24.79 -21.50 -4.97
CA ASP A 706 -24.46 -20.97 -6.30
C ASP A 706 -24.52 -19.42 -6.33
N CYS A 707 -25.24 -18.78 -5.39
CA CYS A 707 -25.28 -17.32 -5.17
C CYS A 707 -24.13 -16.78 -4.28
N TRP A 708 -23.31 -17.61 -3.66
CA TRP A 708 -22.38 -17.14 -2.62
C TRP A 708 -21.26 -16.22 -3.12
N LYS A 709 -20.70 -16.45 -4.31
CA LYS A 709 -19.71 -15.54 -4.90
C LYS A 709 -20.30 -14.15 -5.15
N PRO A 710 -21.42 -14.00 -5.89
CA PRO A 710 -21.99 -12.66 -6.14
C PRO A 710 -22.66 -12.01 -4.91
N TYR A 711 -22.97 -12.75 -3.83
CA TYR A 711 -23.54 -12.14 -2.62
C TYR A 711 -22.50 -11.72 -1.57
N PHE A 712 -21.46 -12.54 -1.35
CA PHE A 712 -20.43 -12.32 -0.31
C PHE A 712 -19.08 -11.82 -0.86
N GLY A 713 -18.92 -11.77 -2.19
CA GLY A 713 -17.73 -11.25 -2.86
C GLY A 713 -16.40 -11.77 -2.27
N PRO A 714 -15.54 -10.91 -1.69
CA PRO A 714 -14.24 -11.31 -1.15
C PRO A 714 -14.31 -12.26 0.05
N PHE A 715 -15.47 -12.43 0.68
CA PHE A 715 -15.65 -13.36 1.80
C PHE A 715 -16.07 -14.76 1.40
N VAL A 716 -16.40 -15.04 0.13
CA VAL A 716 -16.95 -16.33 -0.31
C VAL A 716 -16.16 -17.55 0.18
N GLY A 717 -14.83 -17.56 0.03
CA GLY A 717 -13.98 -18.67 0.48
C GLY A 717 -13.86 -18.82 1.99
N ARG A 718 -14.07 -17.73 2.75
CA ARG A 718 -14.08 -17.70 4.22
C ARG A 718 -15.42 -18.17 4.77
N ALA A 719 -16.53 -17.66 4.22
CA ALA A 719 -17.87 -18.15 4.51
C ALA A 719 -18.00 -19.67 4.25
N PHE A 720 -17.35 -20.17 3.20
CA PHE A 720 -17.37 -21.60 2.86
C PHE A 720 -16.60 -22.45 3.88
N LEU A 721 -15.44 -21.97 4.35
CA LEU A 721 -14.69 -22.62 5.43
C LEU A 721 -15.44 -22.63 6.77
N LEU A 722 -16.30 -21.65 7.06
CA LEU A 722 -17.11 -21.65 8.28
C LEU A 722 -18.15 -22.77 8.32
N VAL A 723 -18.49 -23.39 7.19
CA VAL A 723 -19.65 -24.29 7.10
C VAL A 723 -19.41 -25.65 6.46
N GLU A 724 -18.48 -25.82 5.49
CA GLU A 724 -18.09 -27.17 5.05
C GLU A 724 -17.24 -27.91 6.10
N ASN A 725 -16.60 -27.20 7.04
CA ASN A 725 -15.88 -27.85 8.14
C ASN A 725 -16.85 -28.28 9.24
N ASP A 726 -17.11 -29.58 9.25
CA ASP A 726 -17.44 -30.30 10.48
C ASP A 726 -16.31 -30.09 11.51
N LYS A 727 -16.59 -30.27 12.81
CA LYS A 727 -15.51 -30.23 13.83
C LYS A 727 -14.43 -31.23 13.46
N PHE A 728 -13.16 -30.80 13.54
CA PHE A 728 -12.05 -31.73 13.40
C PHE A 728 -12.23 -32.84 14.43
N ASN A 729 -12.21 -34.10 13.99
CA ASN A 729 -12.24 -35.22 14.92
C ASN A 729 -10.86 -35.28 15.60
N ALA A 730 -10.83 -35.10 16.93
CA ALA A 730 -9.61 -35.07 17.73
C ALA A 730 -8.79 -36.37 17.64
N ASN A 731 -9.40 -37.49 17.23
CA ASN A 731 -8.77 -38.78 16.98
C ASN A 731 -8.15 -38.89 15.57
N ASN A 732 -8.76 -38.23 14.57
CA ASN A 732 -8.46 -38.52 13.16
C ASN A 732 -7.80 -37.36 12.38
N CYS A 733 -7.77 -36.13 12.93
CA CYS A 733 -7.18 -34.97 12.24
C CYS A 733 -5.65 -34.90 12.35
N THR A 734 -4.99 -34.29 11.36
CA THR A 734 -3.51 -34.14 11.34
C THR A 734 -3.01 -33.03 12.28
N ILE A 735 -1.71 -33.01 12.59
CA ILE A 735 -1.07 -31.91 13.35
C ILE A 735 -1.37 -30.52 12.74
N THR A 736 -1.35 -30.39 11.41
CA THR A 736 -1.69 -29.13 10.71
C THR A 736 -3.16 -28.74 10.92
N GLN A 737 -4.08 -29.71 10.99
CA GLN A 737 -5.49 -29.45 11.29
C GLN A 737 -5.68 -29.09 12.77
N LEU A 738 -5.07 -29.86 13.69
CA LEU A 738 -5.03 -29.58 15.13
C LEU A 738 -4.49 -28.17 15.44
N THR A 739 -3.50 -27.67 14.68
CA THR A 739 -2.92 -26.33 14.87
C THR A 739 -3.67 -25.19 14.15
N SER A 740 -4.68 -25.48 13.32
CA SER A 740 -5.72 -24.49 13.02
C SER A 740 -6.68 -24.30 14.21
N VAL A 741 -6.73 -25.30 15.10
CA VAL A 741 -7.25 -25.25 16.47
C VAL A 741 -6.79 -24.03 17.29
N PHE A 742 -7.54 -22.93 17.44
CA PHE A 742 -7.06 -21.85 18.32
C PHE A 742 -6.85 -22.34 19.77
N GLY A 743 -5.73 -21.94 20.36
CA GLY A 743 -5.28 -22.39 21.67
C GLY A 743 -4.52 -23.73 21.63
N ILE A 744 -4.58 -24.46 20.52
CA ILE A 744 -3.86 -25.70 20.26
C ILE A 744 -2.58 -25.40 19.47
N GLY A 745 -1.69 -24.62 20.09
CA GLY A 745 -0.33 -24.46 19.58
C GLY A 745 0.42 -25.80 19.55
N ILE A 746 1.50 -25.90 18.79
CA ILE A 746 2.12 -27.18 18.38
C ILE A 746 2.39 -28.20 19.51
N LYS A 747 2.73 -27.73 20.72
CA LYS A 747 2.90 -28.60 21.92
C LYS A 747 1.60 -29.32 22.32
N ARG A 748 0.46 -28.62 22.23
CA ARG A 748 -0.87 -29.17 22.50
C ARG A 748 -1.40 -30.01 21.34
N ALA A 749 -1.04 -29.68 20.09
CA ALA A 749 -1.36 -30.53 18.95
C ALA A 749 -0.66 -31.90 19.06
N LYS A 750 0.65 -31.92 19.34
CA LYS A 750 1.39 -33.18 19.52
C LYS A 750 0.92 -33.98 20.74
N LEU A 751 0.49 -33.31 21.81
CA LEU A 751 -0.17 -33.97 22.95
C LEU A 751 -1.56 -34.52 22.61
N LEU A 752 -2.34 -33.79 21.79
CA LEU A 752 -3.64 -34.26 21.28
C LEU A 752 -3.51 -35.42 20.29
N GLU A 753 -2.37 -35.56 19.63
CA GLU A 753 -2.07 -36.70 18.78
C GLU A 753 -1.56 -37.91 19.57
N SER A 754 -0.71 -37.70 20.59
CA SER A 754 -0.07 -38.80 21.33
C SER A 754 -0.97 -39.52 22.34
N MET A 755 -2.09 -38.90 22.77
CA MET A 755 -2.99 -39.47 23.79
C MET A 755 -4.30 -40.03 23.19
N ARG A 756 -4.34 -40.26 21.87
CA ARG A 756 -5.48 -40.83 21.14
C ARG A 756 -5.68 -42.33 21.45
N PRO A 757 -6.91 -42.87 21.32
CA PRO A 757 -8.16 -42.17 21.05
C PRO A 757 -8.75 -41.52 22.32
N TYR A 758 -9.68 -40.60 22.09
CA TYR A 758 -10.55 -40.00 23.09
C TYR A 758 -11.99 -40.46 22.86
N ASP A 759 -12.68 -40.79 23.94
CA ASP A 759 -14.08 -41.22 23.89
C ASP A 759 -15.03 -40.01 23.87
N ASP A 760 -14.69 -38.95 24.62
CA ASP A 760 -15.40 -37.66 24.62
C ASP A 760 -14.49 -36.47 25.01
N LEU A 761 -15.10 -35.30 25.21
CA LEU A 761 -14.42 -34.06 25.59
C LEU A 761 -13.81 -34.10 27.00
N GLU A 762 -14.46 -34.79 27.93
CA GLU A 762 -14.03 -34.90 29.33
C GLU A 762 -12.90 -35.91 29.47
N ASP A 763 -12.98 -37.04 28.77
CA ASP A 763 -11.87 -37.97 28.61
C ASP A 763 -10.66 -37.28 27.93
N CYS A 764 -10.87 -36.51 26.87
CA CYS A 764 -9.82 -35.70 26.25
C CYS A 764 -9.22 -34.65 27.20
N PHE A 765 -10.05 -33.99 28.02
CA PHE A 765 -9.58 -33.09 29.08
C PHE A 765 -8.74 -33.84 30.12
N ASN A 766 -9.19 -35.00 30.59
CA ASN A 766 -8.51 -35.79 31.62
C ASN A 766 -7.18 -36.37 31.12
N LYS A 767 -7.12 -36.84 29.88
CA LYS A 767 -5.90 -37.37 29.23
C LYS A 767 -4.85 -36.29 28.92
N THR A 768 -5.26 -35.05 28.61
CA THR A 768 -4.33 -34.01 28.10
C THR A 768 -4.14 -32.78 29.00
N GLY A 769 -5.01 -32.54 29.97
CA GLY A 769 -5.03 -31.31 30.78
C GLY A 769 -5.32 -30.02 29.99
N ILE A 770 -5.69 -30.12 28.71
CA ILE A 770 -5.99 -28.96 27.86
C ILE A 770 -7.37 -28.41 28.22
N PHE A 771 -7.44 -27.14 28.67
CA PHE A 771 -8.69 -26.51 29.08
C PHE A 771 -9.85 -26.74 28.10
N ARG A 772 -10.99 -27.21 28.64
CA ARG A 772 -12.25 -27.53 27.92
C ARG A 772 -12.65 -26.50 26.85
N LYS A 773 -12.43 -25.20 27.10
CA LYS A 773 -12.71 -24.10 26.15
C LYS A 773 -11.95 -24.17 24.82
N PHE A 774 -10.87 -24.95 24.73
CA PHE A 774 -10.18 -25.25 23.48
C PHE A 774 -10.64 -26.58 22.87
N LEU A 775 -10.97 -27.57 23.72
CA LEU A 775 -11.40 -28.91 23.30
C LEU A 775 -12.82 -28.95 22.73
N ILE A 776 -13.69 -28.03 23.15
CA ILE A 776 -15.09 -27.88 22.65
C ILE A 776 -15.18 -27.67 21.13
N ASN A 777 -14.08 -27.30 20.48
CA ASN A 777 -13.98 -27.09 19.04
C ASN A 777 -13.74 -28.38 18.24
N PHE A 778 -13.43 -29.49 18.91
CA PHE A 778 -13.28 -30.81 18.30
C PHE A 778 -14.53 -31.68 18.49
N ARG A 779 -14.57 -32.78 17.73
CA ARG A 779 -15.45 -33.92 17.97
C ARG A 779 -14.62 -35.17 18.28
N PHE A 780 -15.25 -36.24 18.74
CA PHE A 780 -14.57 -37.41 19.31
C PHE A 780 -15.13 -38.75 18.79
N ASP A 781 -16.23 -38.70 18.03
CA ASP A 781 -16.92 -39.77 17.28
C ASP A 781 -16.17 -40.25 16.03
#